data_AF-A0A8J2KWK7-F1
#
_entry.id   AF-A0A8J2KWK7-F1
#
_cell.length_a   1.000
_cell.length_b   1.000
_cell.length_c   1.000
_cell.angle_alpha   90.00
_cell.angle_beta   90.00
_cell.angle_gamma   90.00
#
_symmetry.space_group_name_H-M   'P 1'
#
loop_
_entity.id
_entity.type
_entity.pdbx_description
1 polymer ?
#
loop_
_entity_poly.entity_id
_entity_poly.type
_entity_poly.pdbx_seq_one_letter_code
_entity_poly.pdbx_strand_id
1 'polypeptide(L)'
;MEDFRTTRRLITKNCFMATLDLKDAYLLVPVNKDYWKFLRFQFNGKLYEFTCLCFGLNIAPRIFTKILRPVVGYLRSLGHESCVYLDDIFLLGRNEYSCLGNVAHTRSFLEYLGLVINYDKSNLIPSTQISYLGFVFDSVKMRMYIPELKVKKTLGMISSFLASRSLTIRQLATLLGVFISQIPAVSYGLLYTKILEFEKFRSLRQHNDNFNSKIVLSHDARQDILWWQQSLRINSGQNIFCDEFSLEIFSDASMSGWGAFCNSVSSHGLWNSSEADYSINYLELLAAFYGLRCFARSYRNCRILLRIDNTTAIAYINRYGGVQYPRLNKIARKIWQFCEFRSIHVFASYIPSKENCEADAASRNTDWETEWQLNPTIFQQILQKVSTSCRVDLFASMLNAQFDCYVSWKPDPFAWKVDAFTFSWESIKFYAFPPISLIPRVLQKIVNDKAEGLLISTSPERQNIITSRDFIRSALLTNNVPIQATDTILHSLADSTWKQYETSFKSWSKYCDLHNFNIYDITIHNTLQFLQQLYNNGQGYSSLNSARSFLSLVSTGSSGKTVGNDPLISRFMRGIGKQRPPTPRYDSTWDPEVVLTYLRTLEPLEELSLQLLSFKTIGLIALATAHRVQTFSLISTDEIFMKSTGIEINISSAVKTSKPGVLQPSLFLPFFPESQAVCVARTLGWYLQRTISLRSASSTRLFLSVNPPHNPVTSQTLSRWLKLILKHSGVNDSVYSAHSFRHSSTSAAARRGTSIDQIRRRAGWSESSSTFARHYNRPLSSQDQFARAVFNL
;
A
#
# COMPACT_ATOMS: atom_id res chain seq x y z
N MET A 1 13.77 -38.79 -16.02
CA MET A 1 15.10 -39.28 -16.48
C MET A 1 16.10 -38.49 -15.67
N GLU A 2 17.08 -39.16 -15.09
CA GLU A 2 18.12 -38.52 -14.28
C GLU A 2 19.11 -37.87 -15.24
N ASP A 3 19.61 -36.67 -14.94
CA ASP A 3 20.49 -35.91 -15.82
C ASP A 3 21.59 -35.23 -15.00
N PHE A 4 22.37 -34.35 -15.63
CA PHE A 4 23.42 -33.58 -14.96
C PHE A 4 22.90 -32.77 -13.74
N ARG A 5 21.61 -32.40 -13.69
CA ARG A 5 21.01 -31.69 -12.54
C ARG A 5 20.84 -32.64 -11.36
N THR A 6 20.51 -33.89 -11.65
CA THR A 6 20.44 -34.96 -10.64
C THR A 6 21.83 -35.26 -10.11
N THR A 7 22.82 -35.42 -10.99
CA THR A 7 24.24 -35.56 -10.63
C THR A 7 24.70 -34.43 -9.71
N ARG A 8 24.40 -33.18 -10.06
CA ARG A 8 24.78 -32.01 -9.28
C ARG A 8 24.18 -31.99 -7.86
N ARG A 9 23.02 -32.62 -7.65
CA ARG A 9 22.38 -32.71 -6.32
C ARG A 9 22.96 -33.83 -5.45
N LEU A 10 23.49 -34.88 -6.08
CA LEU A 10 24.04 -36.04 -5.38
C LEU A 10 25.51 -35.88 -4.99
N ILE A 11 26.27 -35.06 -5.73
CA ILE A 11 27.68 -34.79 -5.41
C ILE A 11 27.77 -34.09 -4.05
N THR A 12 28.59 -34.67 -3.16
CA THR A 12 28.92 -34.10 -1.85
C THR A 12 30.40 -33.73 -1.80
N LYS A 13 30.77 -32.86 -0.87
CA LYS A 13 32.15 -32.38 -0.75
C LYS A 13 33.11 -33.54 -0.50
N ASN A 14 34.19 -33.61 -1.27
CA ASN A 14 35.21 -34.67 -1.24
C ASN A 14 34.72 -36.08 -1.58
N CYS A 15 33.56 -36.24 -2.22
CA CYS A 15 33.14 -37.57 -2.69
C CYS A 15 33.98 -38.05 -3.87
N PHE A 16 34.08 -39.36 -4.03
CA PHE A 16 34.72 -40.00 -5.17
C PHE A 16 33.67 -40.40 -6.20
N MET A 17 34.04 -40.26 -7.47
CA MET A 17 33.15 -40.44 -8.61
C MET A 17 33.82 -41.35 -9.65
N ALA A 18 33.01 -42.15 -10.32
CA ALA A 18 33.41 -43.00 -11.44
C ALA A 18 32.32 -42.99 -12.53
N THR A 19 32.68 -43.34 -13.76
CA THR A 19 31.73 -43.41 -14.88
C THR A 19 31.84 -44.73 -15.62
N LEU A 20 30.67 -45.23 -16.03
CA LEU A 20 30.51 -46.42 -16.87
C LEU A 20 29.71 -46.03 -18.11
N ASP A 21 30.22 -46.37 -19.28
CA ASP A 21 29.54 -46.22 -20.58
C ASP A 21 29.12 -47.59 -21.09
N LEU A 22 27.87 -47.75 -21.50
CA LEU A 22 27.37 -48.97 -22.12
C LEU A 22 27.58 -48.94 -23.64
N LYS A 23 28.21 -49.98 -24.18
CA LYS A 23 28.45 -50.12 -25.62
C LYS A 23 27.18 -50.60 -26.32
N ASP A 24 26.74 -49.85 -27.33
CA ASP A 24 25.67 -50.24 -28.25
C ASP A 24 24.38 -50.70 -27.54
N ALA A 25 24.05 -50.08 -26.41
CA ALA A 25 23.09 -50.62 -25.45
C ALA A 25 21.67 -50.80 -26.03
N TYR A 26 21.26 -49.94 -26.97
CA TYR A 26 20.00 -50.09 -27.70
C TYR A 26 19.97 -51.35 -28.58
N LEU A 27 21.09 -51.71 -29.22
CA LEU A 27 21.14 -52.86 -30.12
C LEU A 27 20.96 -54.20 -29.38
N LEU A 28 21.08 -54.21 -28.05
CA LEU A 28 20.83 -55.37 -27.20
C LEU A 28 19.34 -55.64 -26.97
N VAL A 29 18.47 -54.66 -27.23
CA VAL A 29 17.03 -54.79 -26.98
C VAL A 29 16.32 -55.22 -28.25
N PRO A 30 15.76 -56.44 -28.33
CA PRO A 30 15.05 -56.91 -29.52
C PRO A 30 13.75 -56.12 -29.74
N VAL A 31 13.44 -55.85 -31.01
CA VAL A 31 12.16 -55.26 -31.42
C VAL A 31 11.25 -56.39 -31.88
N ASN A 32 9.95 -56.30 -31.58
CA ASN A 32 8.98 -57.29 -32.06
C ASN A 32 8.95 -57.31 -33.60
N LYS A 33 8.97 -58.52 -34.19
CA LYS A 33 9.00 -58.79 -35.63
C LYS A 33 7.96 -58.00 -36.43
N ASP A 34 6.78 -57.76 -35.86
CA ASP A 34 5.71 -57.01 -36.52
C ASP A 34 6.11 -55.56 -36.88
N TYR A 35 7.11 -55.01 -36.18
CA TYR A 35 7.60 -53.65 -36.37
C TYR A 35 8.87 -53.55 -37.22
N TRP A 36 9.56 -54.65 -37.55
CA TRP A 36 10.82 -54.62 -38.32
C TRP A 36 10.67 -53.92 -39.67
N LYS A 37 9.51 -54.10 -40.31
CA LYS A 37 9.16 -53.46 -41.59
C LYS A 37 9.24 -51.92 -41.56
N PHE A 38 9.04 -51.30 -40.40
CA PHE A 38 9.13 -49.84 -40.23
C PHE A 38 10.56 -49.35 -39.96
N LEU A 39 11.49 -50.27 -39.67
CA LEU A 39 12.90 -49.98 -39.38
C LEU A 39 13.82 -50.35 -40.55
N ARG A 40 13.26 -50.44 -41.75
CA ARG A 40 14.00 -50.74 -42.98
C ARG A 40 14.73 -49.52 -43.50
N PHE A 41 15.95 -49.74 -43.99
CA PHE A 41 16.73 -48.72 -44.66
C PHE A 41 17.51 -49.33 -45.82
N GLN A 42 17.80 -48.54 -46.84
CA GLN A 42 18.58 -48.96 -47.99
C GLN A 42 19.99 -48.38 -47.92
N PHE A 43 21.00 -49.22 -48.11
CA PHE A 43 22.39 -48.80 -48.18
C PHE A 43 23.11 -49.54 -49.31
N ASN A 44 23.76 -48.79 -50.21
CA ASN A 44 24.43 -49.33 -51.41
C ASN A 44 23.55 -50.28 -52.22
N GLY A 45 22.30 -49.89 -52.46
CA GLY A 45 21.34 -50.69 -53.24
C GLY A 45 20.75 -51.90 -52.49
N LYS A 46 21.27 -52.28 -51.32
CA LYS A 46 20.76 -53.39 -50.50
C LYS A 46 19.81 -52.89 -49.42
N LEU A 47 18.69 -53.61 -49.23
CA LEU A 47 17.72 -53.32 -48.19
C LEU A 47 18.09 -54.08 -46.91
N TYR A 48 18.16 -53.36 -45.79
CA TYR A 48 18.41 -53.90 -44.46
C TYR A 48 17.21 -53.60 -43.56
N GLU A 49 17.02 -54.41 -42.52
CA GLU A 49 16.04 -54.17 -41.46
C GLU A 49 16.67 -54.33 -40.09
N PHE A 50 16.35 -53.42 -39.16
CA PHE A 50 16.77 -53.58 -37.78
C PHE A 50 15.87 -54.58 -37.06
N THR A 51 16.50 -55.56 -36.41
CA THR A 51 15.83 -56.56 -35.55
C THR A 51 15.81 -56.13 -34.08
N CYS A 52 16.59 -55.11 -33.75
CA CYS A 52 16.75 -54.54 -32.41
C CYS A 52 16.50 -53.02 -32.42
N LEU A 53 16.52 -52.43 -31.23
CA LEU A 53 16.28 -51.01 -31.04
C LEU A 53 17.42 -50.22 -31.69
N CYS A 54 17.13 -49.44 -32.74
CA CYS A 54 18.15 -48.67 -33.44
C CYS A 54 18.24 -47.22 -32.97
N PHE A 55 19.43 -46.62 -33.13
CA PHE A 55 19.65 -45.20 -32.88
C PHE A 55 18.80 -44.35 -33.86
N GLY A 56 18.22 -43.26 -33.35
CA GLY A 56 17.35 -42.38 -34.13
C GLY A 56 15.85 -42.61 -33.89
N LEU A 57 15.46 -43.72 -33.26
CA LEU A 57 14.07 -43.93 -32.84
C LEU A 57 13.71 -43.05 -31.65
N ASN A 58 12.64 -42.26 -31.77
CA ASN A 58 12.19 -41.35 -30.73
C ASN A 58 11.81 -42.05 -29.40
N ILE A 59 11.36 -43.31 -29.47
CA ILE A 59 10.91 -44.08 -28.31
C ILE A 59 12.05 -44.89 -27.66
N ALA A 60 13.16 -45.10 -28.36
CA ALA A 60 14.26 -45.94 -27.91
C ALA A 60 14.83 -45.52 -26.54
N PRO A 61 15.17 -44.23 -26.31
CA PRO A 61 15.67 -43.77 -25.00
C PRO A 61 14.70 -44.05 -23.84
N ARG A 62 13.39 -43.94 -24.10
CA ARG A 62 12.35 -44.18 -23.09
C ARG A 62 12.24 -45.66 -22.72
N ILE A 63 12.29 -46.54 -23.71
CA ILE A 63 12.25 -48.00 -23.49
C ILE A 63 13.47 -48.42 -22.70
N PHE A 64 14.66 -47.99 -23.12
CA PHE A 64 15.91 -48.36 -22.45
C PHE A 64 15.96 -47.84 -21.00
N THR A 65 15.51 -46.60 -20.75
CA THR A 65 15.37 -46.08 -19.39
C THR A 65 14.45 -46.93 -18.51
N LYS A 66 13.35 -47.49 -19.08
CA LYS A 66 12.46 -48.39 -18.33
C LYS A 66 13.14 -49.72 -17.99
N ILE A 67 13.99 -50.23 -18.88
CA ILE A 67 14.76 -51.47 -18.68
C ILE A 67 15.82 -51.28 -17.60
N LEU A 68 16.55 -50.16 -17.61
CA LEU A 68 17.56 -49.88 -16.59
C LEU A 68 16.97 -49.52 -15.22
N ARG A 69 15.72 -49.05 -15.14
CA ARG A 69 15.09 -48.66 -13.87
C ARG A 69 15.13 -49.74 -12.77
N PRO A 70 14.73 -51.01 -13.01
CA PRO A 70 14.86 -52.08 -12.00
C PRO A 70 16.31 -52.40 -11.66
N VAL A 71 17.23 -52.34 -12.63
CA VAL A 71 18.67 -52.57 -12.42
C VAL A 71 19.23 -51.55 -11.43
N VAL A 72 18.95 -50.27 -11.68
CA VAL A 72 19.34 -49.16 -10.80
C VAL A 72 18.63 -49.24 -9.45
N GLY A 73 17.36 -49.65 -9.43
CA GLY A 73 16.60 -49.88 -8.19
C GLY A 73 17.25 -50.93 -7.29
N TYR A 74 17.70 -52.05 -7.88
CA TYR A 74 18.44 -53.08 -7.16
C TYR A 74 19.78 -52.57 -6.63
N LEU A 75 20.60 -51.92 -7.46
CA LEU A 75 21.89 -51.35 -7.02
C LEU A 75 21.71 -50.35 -5.87
N ARG A 76 20.70 -49.47 -5.96
CA ARG A 76 20.37 -48.52 -4.89
C ARG A 76 19.90 -49.19 -3.61
N SER A 77 19.17 -50.32 -3.70
CA SER A 77 18.75 -51.08 -2.51
C SER A 77 19.94 -51.67 -1.74
N LEU A 78 21.09 -51.85 -2.40
CA LEU A 78 22.35 -52.28 -1.77
C LEU A 78 23.15 -51.10 -1.18
N GLY A 79 22.63 -49.87 -1.24
CA GLY A 79 23.30 -48.67 -0.74
C GLY A 79 24.23 -47.99 -1.76
N HIS A 80 24.24 -48.43 -3.02
CA HIS A 80 25.07 -47.84 -4.07
C HIS A 80 24.43 -46.59 -4.68
N GLU A 81 25.03 -45.43 -4.42
CA GLU A 81 24.61 -44.16 -5.00
C GLU A 81 25.04 -44.08 -6.48
N SER A 82 24.07 -43.94 -7.36
CA SER A 82 24.29 -43.88 -8.81
C SER A 82 23.30 -42.94 -9.48
N CYS A 83 23.70 -42.32 -10.58
CA CYS A 83 22.86 -41.52 -11.46
C CYS A 83 22.98 -42.07 -12.88
N VAL A 84 21.86 -42.43 -13.50
CA VAL A 84 21.87 -43.12 -14.81
C VAL A 84 21.10 -42.31 -15.85
N TYR A 85 21.83 -41.85 -16.87
CA TYR A 85 21.27 -41.16 -18.03
C TYR A 85 21.50 -41.99 -19.28
N LEU A 86 20.46 -42.71 -19.72
CA LEU A 86 20.54 -43.58 -20.89
C LEU A 86 21.69 -44.60 -20.74
N ASP A 87 22.72 -44.47 -21.57
CA ASP A 87 23.88 -45.37 -21.63
C ASP A 87 25.03 -44.93 -20.70
N ASP A 88 24.95 -43.69 -20.18
CA ASP A 88 25.94 -43.05 -19.31
C ASP A 88 25.58 -43.25 -17.81
N ILE A 89 26.33 -44.09 -17.12
CA ILE A 89 26.16 -44.40 -15.70
C ILE A 89 27.21 -43.64 -14.87
N PHE A 90 26.74 -42.84 -13.92
CA PHE A 90 27.55 -42.11 -12.98
C PHE A 90 27.49 -42.76 -11.60
N LEU A 91 28.63 -43.07 -11.02
CA LEU A 91 28.74 -43.78 -9.75
C LEU A 91 29.39 -42.89 -8.70
N LEU A 92 28.87 -42.96 -7.48
CA LEU A 92 29.30 -42.14 -6.35
C LEU A 92 29.71 -43.02 -5.18
N GLY A 93 30.69 -42.54 -4.41
CA GLY A 93 31.03 -43.07 -3.10
C GLY A 93 31.56 -41.98 -2.18
N ARG A 94 31.25 -42.07 -0.89
CA ARG A 94 31.69 -41.09 0.12
C ARG A 94 33.22 -41.10 0.31
N ASN A 95 33.84 -42.24 0.05
CA ASN A 95 35.29 -42.43 0.03
C ASN A 95 35.67 -43.32 -1.17
N GLU A 96 36.96 -43.40 -1.45
CA GLU A 96 37.50 -44.16 -2.58
C GLU A 96 37.07 -45.64 -2.55
N TYR A 97 37.13 -46.28 -1.37
CA TYR A 97 36.75 -47.69 -1.20
C TYR A 97 35.27 -47.96 -1.51
N SER A 98 34.36 -47.12 -0.99
CA SER A 98 32.92 -47.21 -1.25
C SER A 98 32.61 -47.00 -2.74
N CYS A 99 33.29 -46.05 -3.39
CA CYS A 99 33.12 -45.81 -4.83
C CYS A 99 33.63 -47.01 -5.64
N LEU A 100 34.78 -47.57 -5.27
CA LEU A 100 35.34 -48.76 -5.92
C LEU A 100 34.43 -49.99 -5.75
N GLY A 101 33.84 -50.17 -4.57
CA GLY A 101 32.83 -51.21 -4.32
C GLY A 101 31.59 -51.04 -5.19
N ASN A 102 31.12 -49.79 -5.35
CA ASN A 102 30.01 -49.45 -6.24
C ASN A 102 30.34 -49.76 -7.71
N VAL A 103 31.54 -49.38 -8.18
CA VAL A 103 32.03 -49.70 -9.53
C VAL A 103 32.10 -51.22 -9.74
N ALA A 104 32.69 -51.96 -8.81
CA ALA A 104 32.85 -53.41 -8.92
C ALA A 104 31.50 -54.13 -8.98
N HIS A 105 30.58 -53.82 -8.05
CA HIS A 105 29.24 -54.43 -8.03
C HIS A 105 28.43 -54.06 -9.27
N THR A 106 28.44 -52.78 -9.66
CA THR A 106 27.71 -52.31 -10.84
C THR A 106 28.23 -52.99 -12.09
N ARG A 107 29.56 -53.06 -12.28
CA ARG A 107 30.19 -53.75 -13.41
C ARG A 107 29.78 -55.21 -13.47
N SER A 108 30.00 -55.98 -12.40
CA SER A 108 29.70 -57.41 -12.37
C SER A 108 28.21 -57.69 -12.58
N PHE A 109 27.33 -56.83 -12.05
CA PHE A 109 25.89 -57.00 -12.23
C PHE A 109 25.43 -56.68 -13.66
N LEU A 110 25.95 -55.62 -14.29
CA LEU A 110 25.64 -55.29 -15.68
C LEU A 110 26.11 -56.39 -16.63
N GLU A 111 27.32 -56.92 -16.43
CA GLU A 111 27.86 -58.04 -17.21
C GLU A 111 27.04 -59.32 -17.01
N TYR A 112 26.62 -59.62 -15.77
CA TYR A 112 25.73 -60.74 -15.47
C TYR A 112 24.37 -60.62 -16.21
N LEU A 113 23.85 -59.41 -16.36
CA LEU A 113 22.62 -59.14 -17.13
C LEU A 113 22.84 -59.16 -18.66
N GLY A 114 24.07 -59.37 -19.13
CA GLY A 114 24.40 -59.40 -20.56
C GLY A 114 24.57 -58.03 -21.20
N LEU A 115 24.73 -56.96 -20.42
CA LEU A 115 25.06 -55.62 -20.93
C LEU A 115 26.56 -55.51 -21.18
N VAL A 116 26.94 -54.89 -22.30
CA VAL A 116 28.34 -54.74 -22.69
C VAL A 116 28.87 -53.38 -22.25
N ILE A 117 29.93 -53.38 -21.45
CA ILE A 117 30.57 -52.15 -20.96
C ILE A 117 31.64 -51.69 -21.97
N ASN A 118 31.67 -50.40 -22.22
CA ASN A 118 32.68 -49.75 -23.03
C ASN A 118 33.85 -49.26 -22.17
N TYR A 119 34.88 -50.09 -22.05
CA TYR A 119 36.04 -49.80 -21.21
C TYR A 119 36.83 -48.55 -21.65
N ASP A 120 36.90 -48.25 -22.95
CA ASP A 120 37.66 -47.10 -23.47
C ASP A 120 37.02 -45.75 -23.12
N LYS A 121 35.70 -45.71 -22.98
CA LYS A 121 34.96 -44.49 -22.62
C LYS A 121 34.60 -44.42 -21.13
N SER A 122 34.72 -45.54 -20.42
CA SER A 122 34.47 -45.61 -18.97
C SER A 122 35.67 -45.13 -18.18
N ASN A 123 35.43 -44.48 -17.04
CA ASN A 123 36.47 -44.17 -16.06
C ASN A 123 36.16 -44.91 -14.76
N LEU A 124 36.78 -46.08 -14.61
CA LEU A 124 36.53 -47.01 -13.50
C LEU A 124 37.30 -46.68 -12.23
N ILE A 125 38.33 -45.84 -12.33
CA ILE A 125 39.16 -45.46 -11.19
C ILE A 125 38.46 -44.31 -10.47
N PRO A 126 38.08 -44.48 -9.19
CA PRO A 126 37.44 -43.41 -8.44
C PRO A 126 38.30 -42.15 -8.40
N SER A 127 37.71 -41.01 -8.75
CA SER A 127 38.39 -39.71 -8.76
C SER A 127 37.50 -38.64 -8.17
N THR A 128 38.11 -37.60 -7.59
CA THR A 128 37.39 -36.40 -7.13
C THR A 128 37.08 -35.42 -8.28
N GLN A 129 37.62 -35.67 -9.47
CA GLN A 129 37.33 -34.92 -10.69
C GLN A 129 37.01 -35.86 -11.84
N ILE A 130 35.84 -35.71 -12.48
CA ILE A 130 35.41 -36.60 -13.57
C ILE A 130 34.61 -35.90 -14.65
N SER A 131 34.73 -36.38 -15.88
CA SER A 131 33.92 -35.91 -17.01
C SER A 131 32.63 -36.73 -17.13
N TYR A 132 31.47 -36.07 -17.14
CA TYR A 132 30.16 -36.71 -17.29
C TYR A 132 29.17 -35.79 -18.02
N LEU A 133 28.39 -36.35 -18.95
CA LEU A 133 27.42 -35.63 -19.79
C LEU A 133 27.95 -34.33 -20.42
N GLY A 134 29.22 -34.34 -20.79
CA GLY A 134 29.88 -33.23 -21.47
C GLY A 134 30.39 -32.10 -20.57
N PHE A 135 30.39 -32.28 -19.25
CA PHE A 135 30.95 -31.37 -18.23
C PHE A 135 32.00 -32.07 -17.38
N VAL A 136 32.82 -31.29 -16.67
CA VAL A 136 33.77 -31.81 -15.66
C VAL A 136 33.26 -31.42 -14.27
N PHE A 137 33.03 -32.41 -13.41
CA PHE A 137 32.63 -32.21 -12.02
C PHE A 137 33.84 -32.33 -11.10
N ASP A 138 33.98 -31.40 -10.16
CA ASP A 138 35.03 -31.38 -9.12
C ASP A 138 34.37 -31.34 -7.74
N SER A 139 34.49 -32.43 -6.98
CA SER A 139 33.88 -32.59 -5.65
C SER A 139 34.69 -31.91 -4.53
N VAL A 140 35.95 -31.55 -4.77
CA VAL A 140 36.79 -30.84 -3.79
C VAL A 140 36.44 -29.35 -3.80
N LYS A 141 36.44 -28.75 -4.99
CA LYS A 141 36.06 -27.35 -5.18
C LYS A 141 34.55 -27.13 -5.19
N MET A 142 33.76 -28.21 -5.31
CA MET A 142 32.31 -28.18 -5.50
C MET A 142 31.91 -27.31 -6.70
N ARG A 143 32.55 -27.55 -7.85
CA ARG A 143 32.35 -26.78 -9.09
C ARG A 143 32.22 -27.68 -10.31
N MET A 144 31.46 -27.21 -11.28
CA MET A 144 31.26 -27.84 -12.58
C MET A 144 31.85 -26.95 -13.68
N TYR A 145 32.68 -27.53 -14.54
CA TYR A 145 33.46 -26.84 -15.56
C TYR A 145 33.12 -27.31 -16.97
N ILE A 146 33.46 -26.49 -17.95
CA ILE A 146 33.49 -26.89 -19.36
C ILE A 146 34.84 -27.58 -19.63
N PRO A 147 34.87 -28.74 -20.30
CA PRO A 147 36.10 -29.36 -20.76
C PRO A 147 36.95 -28.41 -21.63
N GLU A 148 38.26 -28.37 -21.42
CA GLU A 148 39.16 -27.41 -22.08
C GLU A 148 39.10 -27.45 -23.61
N LEU A 149 38.95 -28.63 -24.21
CA LEU A 149 38.81 -28.79 -25.65
C LEU A 149 37.58 -28.06 -26.19
N LYS A 150 36.46 -28.11 -25.46
CA LYS A 150 35.23 -27.38 -25.82
C LYS A 150 35.43 -25.88 -25.66
N VAL A 151 36.13 -25.44 -24.60
CA VAL A 151 36.46 -24.02 -24.39
C VAL A 151 37.28 -23.47 -25.56
N LYS A 152 38.37 -24.14 -25.95
CA LYS A 152 39.23 -23.73 -27.08
C LYS A 152 38.43 -23.62 -28.39
N LYS A 153 37.56 -24.60 -28.67
CA LYS A 153 36.69 -24.59 -29.85
C LYS A 153 35.73 -23.40 -29.85
N THR A 154 35.08 -23.13 -28.71
CA THR A 154 34.16 -21.98 -28.59
C THR A 154 34.90 -20.66 -28.69
N LEU A 155 36.08 -20.51 -28.09
CA LEU A 155 36.90 -19.31 -28.21
C LEU A 155 37.33 -19.04 -29.66
N GLY A 156 37.70 -20.08 -30.41
CA GLY A 156 37.99 -19.95 -31.84
C GLY A 156 36.78 -19.48 -32.65
N MET A 157 35.58 -19.96 -32.29
CA MET A 157 34.33 -19.49 -32.88
C MET A 157 34.05 -18.03 -32.54
N ILE A 158 34.19 -17.62 -31.28
CA ILE A 158 33.99 -16.21 -30.86
C ILE A 158 34.97 -15.28 -31.60
N SER A 159 36.24 -15.64 -31.71
CA SER A 159 37.25 -14.82 -32.38
C SER A 159 36.93 -14.59 -33.86
N SER A 160 36.49 -15.63 -34.59
CA SER A 160 36.07 -15.48 -35.99
C SER A 160 34.80 -14.62 -36.14
N PHE A 161 33.89 -14.68 -35.16
CA PHE A 161 32.69 -13.84 -35.13
C PHE A 161 33.01 -12.37 -34.89
N LEU A 162 33.88 -12.07 -33.91
CA LEU A 162 34.27 -10.69 -33.58
C LEU A 162 35.10 -10.02 -34.68
N ALA A 163 35.84 -10.79 -35.47
CA ALA A 163 36.58 -10.28 -36.64
C ALA A 163 35.66 -9.86 -37.81
N SER A 164 34.43 -10.39 -37.85
CA SER A 164 33.51 -10.16 -38.97
C SER A 164 32.62 -8.94 -38.73
N ARG A 165 32.51 -8.04 -39.72
CA ARG A 165 31.63 -6.86 -39.63
C ARG A 165 30.13 -7.21 -39.70
N SER A 166 29.78 -8.25 -40.47
CA SER A 166 28.41 -8.76 -40.65
C SER A 166 28.42 -10.28 -40.61
N LEU A 167 27.39 -10.88 -40.03
CA LEU A 167 27.25 -12.34 -39.87
C LEU A 167 25.93 -12.80 -40.48
N THR A 168 25.76 -14.10 -40.73
CA THR A 168 24.42 -14.65 -41.02
C THR A 168 23.65 -14.91 -39.74
N ILE A 169 22.32 -14.87 -39.81
CA ILE A 169 21.47 -15.23 -38.67
C ILE A 169 21.74 -16.69 -38.24
N ARG A 170 22.03 -17.59 -39.19
CA ARG A 170 22.45 -18.98 -38.94
C ARG A 170 23.71 -19.05 -38.08
N GLN A 171 24.73 -18.25 -38.40
CA GLN A 171 25.95 -18.17 -37.59
C GLN A 171 25.63 -17.75 -36.15
N LEU A 172 24.85 -16.68 -35.97
CA LEU A 172 24.41 -16.25 -34.62
C LEU A 172 23.65 -17.35 -33.88
N ALA A 173 22.75 -18.06 -34.57
CA ALA A 173 21.99 -19.17 -33.99
C ALA A 173 22.90 -20.33 -33.55
N THR A 174 23.92 -20.68 -34.34
CA THR A 174 24.91 -21.71 -33.98
C THR A 174 25.71 -21.30 -32.75
N LEU A 175 26.18 -20.05 -32.68
CA LEU A 175 26.93 -19.54 -31.53
C LEU A 175 26.06 -19.56 -30.26
N LEU A 176 24.81 -19.08 -30.37
CA LEU A 176 23.82 -19.15 -29.29
C LEU A 176 23.56 -20.59 -28.81
N GLY A 177 23.43 -21.54 -29.74
CA GLY A 177 23.27 -22.96 -29.40
C GLY A 177 24.47 -23.50 -28.60
N VAL A 178 25.69 -23.11 -28.98
CA VAL A 178 26.91 -23.45 -28.24
C VAL A 178 26.89 -22.84 -26.84
N PHE A 179 26.57 -21.55 -26.70
CA PHE A 179 26.45 -20.90 -25.39
C PHE A 179 25.42 -21.59 -24.52
N ILE A 180 24.21 -21.84 -25.02
CA ILE A 180 23.14 -22.51 -24.28
C ILE A 180 23.57 -23.90 -23.78
N SER A 181 24.31 -24.66 -24.58
CA SER A 181 24.85 -25.97 -24.19
C SER A 181 25.87 -25.88 -23.05
N GLN A 182 26.53 -24.73 -22.88
CA GLN A 182 27.60 -24.49 -21.91
C GLN A 182 27.12 -23.78 -20.64
N ILE A 183 25.95 -23.12 -20.67
CA ILE A 183 25.33 -22.41 -19.54
C ILE A 183 25.36 -23.19 -18.22
N PRO A 184 25.09 -24.52 -18.16
CA PRO A 184 25.13 -25.22 -16.88
C PRO A 184 26.43 -25.03 -16.09
N ALA A 185 27.57 -24.87 -16.79
CA ALA A 185 28.90 -24.71 -16.21
C ALA A 185 29.43 -23.26 -16.22
N VAL A 186 28.63 -22.28 -16.71
CA VAL A 186 29.03 -20.87 -16.79
C VAL A 186 28.11 -20.02 -15.93
N SER A 187 28.65 -19.57 -14.80
CA SER A 187 27.98 -18.65 -13.88
C SER A 187 27.49 -17.41 -14.62
N TYR A 188 26.19 -17.11 -14.46
CA TYR A 188 25.51 -15.98 -15.11
C TYR A 188 25.44 -16.03 -16.65
N GLY A 189 25.88 -17.12 -17.30
CA GLY A 189 25.95 -17.21 -18.76
C GLY A 189 24.61 -16.95 -19.45
N LEU A 190 23.49 -17.39 -18.85
CA LEU A 190 22.15 -17.18 -19.40
C LEU A 190 21.76 -15.69 -19.49
N LEU A 191 22.34 -14.81 -18.66
CA LEU A 191 22.10 -13.37 -18.75
C LEU A 191 22.59 -12.81 -20.08
N TYR A 192 23.82 -13.19 -20.44
CA TYR A 192 24.55 -12.70 -21.60
C TYR A 192 24.21 -13.47 -22.89
N THR A 193 23.08 -14.18 -22.92
CA THR A 193 22.48 -14.70 -24.16
C THR A 193 21.19 -13.97 -24.54
N LYS A 194 20.55 -13.22 -23.62
CA LYS A 194 19.22 -12.65 -23.88
C LYS A 194 19.18 -11.57 -24.94
N ILE A 195 20.20 -10.71 -25.01
CA ILE A 195 20.28 -9.71 -26.08
C ILE A 195 20.51 -10.38 -27.43
N LEU A 196 21.38 -11.37 -27.48
CA LEU A 196 21.66 -12.17 -28.69
C LEU A 196 20.41 -12.92 -29.17
N GLU A 197 19.65 -13.53 -28.26
CA GLU A 197 18.37 -14.18 -28.57
C GLU A 197 17.35 -13.19 -29.14
N PHE A 198 17.29 -11.98 -28.57
CA PHE A 198 16.41 -10.90 -29.04
C PHE A 198 16.80 -10.38 -30.43
N GLU A 199 18.07 -10.14 -30.69
CA GLU A 199 18.53 -9.70 -32.02
C GLU A 199 18.27 -10.78 -33.07
N LYS A 200 18.56 -12.04 -32.76
CA LYS A 200 18.21 -13.17 -33.63
C LYS A 200 16.72 -13.18 -33.97
N PHE A 201 15.86 -13.08 -32.96
CA PHE A 201 14.40 -13.09 -33.13
C PHE A 201 13.91 -11.89 -33.97
N ARG A 202 14.40 -10.69 -33.68
CA ARG A 202 14.05 -9.48 -34.42
C ARG A 202 14.47 -9.57 -35.88
N SER A 203 15.69 -10.04 -36.14
CA SER A 203 16.21 -10.14 -37.50
C SER A 203 15.52 -11.23 -38.32
N LEU A 204 15.13 -12.36 -37.72
CA LEU A 204 14.32 -13.37 -38.41
C LEU A 204 12.97 -12.79 -38.85
N ARG A 205 12.28 -12.07 -37.96
CA ARG A 205 11.01 -11.39 -38.31
C ARG A 205 11.15 -10.37 -39.43
N GLN A 206 12.26 -9.64 -39.47
CA GLN A 206 12.51 -8.65 -40.52
C GLN A 206 12.83 -9.27 -41.89
N HIS A 207 13.32 -10.51 -41.92
CA HIS A 207 13.76 -11.18 -43.14
C HIS A 207 12.93 -12.43 -43.46
N ASN A 208 11.65 -12.47 -43.04
CA ASN A 208 10.73 -13.58 -43.29
C ASN A 208 11.33 -14.96 -42.95
N ASP A 209 11.91 -15.08 -41.75
CA ASP A 209 12.54 -16.31 -41.22
C ASP A 209 13.72 -16.86 -42.05
N ASN A 210 14.33 -16.04 -42.92
CA ASN A 210 15.50 -16.43 -43.68
C ASN A 210 16.78 -16.41 -42.83
N PHE A 211 17.24 -17.59 -42.41
CA PHE A 211 18.47 -17.77 -41.64
C PHE A 211 19.77 -17.38 -42.36
N ASN A 212 19.75 -17.27 -43.70
CA ASN A 212 20.94 -16.91 -44.48
C ASN A 212 21.10 -15.40 -44.66
N SER A 213 20.12 -14.61 -44.23
CA SER A 213 20.20 -13.14 -44.22
C SER A 213 21.33 -12.64 -43.32
N LYS A 214 21.91 -11.50 -43.70
CA LYS A 214 22.99 -10.86 -42.93
C LYS A 214 22.41 -10.01 -41.80
N ILE A 215 23.09 -10.04 -40.64
CA ILE A 215 22.79 -9.25 -39.44
C ILE A 215 24.03 -8.45 -39.03
N VAL A 216 23.80 -7.24 -38.54
CA VAL A 216 24.79 -6.42 -37.85
C VAL A 216 24.36 -6.34 -36.39
N LEU A 217 25.20 -6.84 -35.49
CA LEU A 217 24.92 -6.87 -34.06
C LEU A 217 25.07 -5.48 -33.45
N SER A 218 24.25 -5.16 -32.44
CA SER A 218 24.43 -3.94 -31.65
C SER A 218 25.71 -3.96 -30.83
N HIS A 219 26.07 -2.80 -30.27
CA HIS A 219 27.17 -2.70 -29.33
C HIS A 219 26.94 -3.61 -28.10
N ASP A 220 25.73 -3.62 -27.53
CA ASP A 220 25.40 -4.41 -26.34
C ASP A 220 25.51 -5.93 -26.62
N ALA A 221 25.04 -6.38 -27.79
CA ALA A 221 25.19 -7.77 -28.21
C ALA A 221 26.67 -8.18 -28.36
N ARG A 222 27.51 -7.27 -28.87
CA ARG A 222 28.97 -7.50 -28.94
C ARG A 222 29.60 -7.54 -27.55
N GLN A 223 29.17 -6.69 -26.63
CA GLN A 223 29.63 -6.74 -25.23
C GLN A 223 29.26 -8.06 -24.56
N ASP A 224 28.07 -8.60 -24.81
CA ASP A 224 27.67 -9.91 -24.30
C ASP A 224 28.60 -11.03 -24.83
N ILE A 225 28.99 -10.98 -26.12
CA ILE A 225 29.95 -11.93 -26.69
C ILE A 225 31.34 -11.78 -26.07
N LEU A 226 31.80 -10.55 -25.83
CA LEU A 226 33.08 -10.27 -25.16
C LEU A 226 33.07 -10.78 -23.72
N TRP A 227 31.97 -10.59 -23.00
CA TRP A 227 31.79 -11.16 -21.67
C TRP A 227 31.91 -12.68 -21.71
N TRP A 228 31.28 -13.35 -22.70
CA TRP A 228 31.43 -14.80 -22.88
C TRP A 228 32.89 -15.19 -23.16
N GLN A 229 33.61 -14.43 -23.98
CA GLN A 229 35.03 -14.66 -24.25
C GLN A 229 35.86 -14.60 -22.96
N GLN A 230 35.64 -13.59 -22.13
CA GLN A 230 36.37 -13.41 -20.86
C GLN A 230 36.01 -14.51 -19.86
N SER A 231 34.72 -14.82 -19.71
CA SER A 231 34.23 -15.86 -18.80
C SER A 231 34.76 -17.25 -19.18
N LEU A 232 34.84 -17.57 -20.47
CA LEU A 232 35.42 -18.83 -20.96
C LEU A 232 36.94 -18.91 -20.79
N ARG A 233 37.67 -17.78 -20.88
CA ARG A 233 39.12 -17.75 -20.60
C ARG A 233 39.43 -18.01 -19.14
N ILE A 234 38.63 -17.45 -18.24
CA ILE A 234 38.76 -17.69 -16.79
C ILE A 234 38.29 -19.12 -16.46
N ASN A 235 37.24 -19.60 -17.13
CA ASN A 235 36.58 -20.90 -16.90
C ASN A 235 36.39 -21.18 -15.40
N SER A 236 35.84 -20.21 -14.67
CA SER A 236 35.72 -20.27 -13.21
C SER A 236 34.79 -21.41 -12.74
N GLY A 237 33.98 -21.98 -13.65
CA GLY A 237 33.02 -23.03 -13.34
C GLY A 237 31.82 -22.52 -12.53
N GLN A 238 30.75 -23.30 -12.55
CA GLN A 238 29.53 -23.07 -11.78
C GLN A 238 29.60 -23.83 -10.45
N ASN A 239 29.20 -23.21 -9.34
CA ASN A 239 29.10 -23.90 -8.07
C ASN A 239 28.07 -25.06 -8.12
N ILE A 240 28.45 -26.20 -7.55
CA ILE A 240 27.59 -27.32 -7.20
C ILE A 240 26.94 -26.96 -5.87
N PHE A 241 25.79 -26.29 -5.94
CA PHE A 241 25.15 -25.76 -4.74
C PHE A 241 24.44 -26.84 -3.92
N CYS A 242 24.63 -26.81 -2.59
CA CYS A 242 23.70 -27.40 -1.63
C CYS A 242 22.41 -26.54 -1.53
N ASP A 243 21.29 -27.14 -1.17
CA ASP A 243 19.95 -26.52 -1.18
C ASP A 243 19.68 -25.50 -0.05
N GLU A 244 20.74 -25.03 0.62
CA GLU A 244 20.63 -24.02 1.66
C GLU A 244 20.57 -22.60 1.08
N PHE A 245 19.61 -21.82 1.57
CA PHE A 245 19.48 -20.40 1.27
C PHE A 245 19.93 -19.60 2.49
N SER A 246 20.75 -18.58 2.27
CA SER A 246 21.24 -17.72 3.35
C SER A 246 20.24 -16.64 3.76
N LEU A 247 19.25 -16.37 2.92
CA LEU A 247 18.23 -15.35 3.13
C LEU A 247 16.97 -15.68 2.34
N GLU A 248 15.81 -15.45 2.95
CA GLU A 248 14.50 -15.51 2.31
C GLU A 248 13.89 -14.10 2.32
N ILE A 249 13.53 -13.58 1.14
CA ILE A 249 12.95 -12.25 0.96
C ILE A 249 11.59 -12.41 0.28
N PHE A 250 10.59 -11.76 0.84
CA PHE A 250 9.25 -11.67 0.29
C PHE A 250 9.10 -10.31 -0.37
N SER A 251 8.54 -10.26 -1.58
CA SER A 251 8.28 -9.00 -2.27
C SER A 251 6.86 -9.00 -2.85
N ASP A 252 6.31 -7.80 -2.94
CA ASP A 252 4.98 -7.56 -3.50
C ASP A 252 4.93 -6.16 -4.14
N ALA A 253 4.10 -6.01 -5.16
CA ALA A 253 3.85 -4.71 -5.78
C ALA A 253 2.35 -4.39 -5.81
N SER A 254 2.02 -3.15 -5.47
CA SER A 254 0.70 -2.57 -5.72
C SER A 254 0.78 -1.51 -6.82
N MET A 255 -0.36 -0.94 -7.21
CA MET A 255 -0.38 0.22 -8.12
C MET A 255 0.18 1.49 -7.47
N SER A 256 0.27 1.56 -6.13
CA SER A 256 0.74 2.74 -5.41
C SER A 256 2.20 2.66 -4.96
N GLY A 257 2.70 1.47 -4.66
CA GLY A 257 4.05 1.28 -4.15
C GLY A 257 4.53 -0.18 -4.17
N TRP A 258 5.73 -0.38 -3.65
CA TRP A 258 6.34 -1.70 -3.46
C TRP A 258 6.53 -2.01 -1.98
N GLY A 259 6.51 -3.29 -1.67
CA GLY A 259 6.77 -3.83 -0.35
C GLY A 259 7.76 -4.98 -0.42
N ALA A 260 8.63 -5.06 0.58
CA ALA A 260 9.49 -6.20 0.79
C ALA A 260 9.62 -6.52 2.27
N PHE A 261 9.69 -7.80 2.60
CA PHE A 261 9.79 -8.28 3.98
C PHE A 261 10.87 -9.34 4.09
N CYS A 262 11.69 -9.24 5.14
CA CYS A 262 12.77 -10.18 5.43
C CYS A 262 13.11 -10.15 6.92
N ASN A 263 13.20 -11.32 7.57
CA ASN A 263 13.60 -11.47 8.97
C ASN A 263 12.90 -10.48 9.94
N SER A 264 11.57 -10.38 9.87
CA SER A 264 10.75 -9.46 10.70
C SER A 264 10.95 -7.97 10.44
N VAL A 265 11.70 -7.59 9.39
CA VAL A 265 11.87 -6.20 8.95
C VAL A 265 11.14 -6.01 7.63
N SER A 266 10.26 -5.01 7.58
CA SER A 266 9.59 -4.57 6.35
C SER A 266 10.25 -3.31 5.78
N SER A 267 10.28 -3.25 4.45
CA SER A 267 10.70 -2.11 3.66
C SER A 267 9.60 -1.81 2.65
N HIS A 268 9.35 -0.53 2.40
CA HIS A 268 8.35 -0.08 1.44
C HIS A 268 8.76 1.25 0.82
N GLY A 269 8.14 1.58 -0.31
CA GLY A 269 8.25 2.88 -0.95
C GLY A 269 7.15 3.08 -1.99
N LEU A 270 6.88 4.33 -2.34
CA LEU A 270 5.91 4.66 -3.39
C LEU A 270 6.57 4.60 -4.77
N TRP A 271 5.76 4.39 -5.79
CA TRP A 271 6.20 4.55 -7.18
C TRP A 271 6.28 6.02 -7.54
N ASN A 272 7.28 6.40 -8.34
CA ASN A 272 7.25 7.72 -8.96
C ASN A 272 6.18 7.77 -10.07
N SER A 273 5.82 8.97 -10.53
CA SER A 273 4.73 9.17 -11.50
C SER A 273 4.92 8.39 -12.81
N SER A 274 6.17 8.19 -13.23
CA SER A 274 6.48 7.44 -14.45
C SER A 274 6.46 5.92 -14.24
N GLU A 275 6.73 5.47 -13.01
CA GLU A 275 6.74 4.06 -12.64
C GLU A 275 5.34 3.52 -12.45
N ALA A 276 4.46 4.30 -11.82
CA ALA A 276 3.06 3.93 -11.59
C ALA A 276 2.29 3.59 -12.88
N ASP A 277 2.73 4.12 -14.03
CA ASP A 277 2.14 3.86 -15.35
C ASP A 277 2.59 2.51 -15.97
N TYR A 278 3.56 1.82 -15.36
CA TYR A 278 4.00 0.53 -15.88
C TYR A 278 3.05 -0.61 -15.50
N SER A 279 3.14 -1.72 -16.26
CA SER A 279 2.31 -2.89 -16.00
C SER A 279 2.66 -3.55 -14.68
N ILE A 280 1.68 -4.21 -14.06
CA ILE A 280 1.89 -4.91 -12.78
C ILE A 280 3.05 -5.91 -12.82
N ASN A 281 3.23 -6.64 -13.93
CA ASN A 281 4.37 -7.56 -14.10
C ASN A 281 5.73 -6.85 -14.05
N TYR A 282 5.80 -5.59 -14.49
CA TYR A 282 6.99 -4.75 -14.39
C TYR A 282 7.22 -4.30 -12.95
N LEU A 283 6.17 -3.83 -12.28
CA LEU A 283 6.21 -3.39 -10.89
C LEU A 283 6.60 -4.52 -9.94
N GLU A 284 6.06 -5.72 -10.14
CA GLU A 284 6.43 -6.94 -9.39
C GLU A 284 7.91 -7.29 -9.51
N LEU A 285 8.44 -7.26 -10.74
CA LEU A 285 9.85 -7.52 -10.99
C LEU A 285 10.75 -6.42 -10.41
N LEU A 286 10.26 -5.17 -10.40
CA LEU A 286 10.96 -4.04 -9.81
C LEU A 286 10.95 -4.10 -8.27
N ALA A 287 9.83 -4.49 -7.65
CA ALA A 287 9.71 -4.72 -6.22
C ALA A 287 10.67 -5.82 -5.76
N ALA A 288 10.78 -6.92 -6.51
CA ALA A 288 11.77 -7.98 -6.24
C ALA A 288 13.21 -7.45 -6.30
N PHE A 289 13.53 -6.56 -7.25
CA PHE A 289 14.83 -5.92 -7.33
C PHE A 289 15.10 -5.00 -6.13
N TYR A 290 14.10 -4.22 -5.71
CA TYR A 290 14.18 -3.34 -4.56
C TYR A 290 14.34 -4.11 -3.25
N GLY A 291 13.60 -5.20 -3.06
CA GLY A 291 13.77 -6.11 -1.93
C GLY A 291 15.18 -6.70 -1.87
N LEU A 292 15.72 -7.18 -2.99
CA LEU A 292 17.12 -7.63 -3.07
C LEU A 292 18.10 -6.54 -2.67
N ARG A 293 17.91 -5.31 -3.16
CA ARG A 293 18.82 -4.20 -2.84
C ARG A 293 18.75 -3.79 -1.37
N CYS A 294 17.58 -3.85 -0.74
CA CYS A 294 17.41 -3.52 0.67
C CYS A 294 18.09 -4.54 1.57
N PHE A 295 17.81 -5.83 1.35
CA PHE A 295 18.22 -6.88 2.31
C PHE A 295 19.49 -7.63 1.92
N ALA A 296 19.84 -7.70 0.63
CA ALA A 296 21.01 -8.44 0.14
C ALA A 296 22.25 -7.55 -0.12
N ARG A 297 22.24 -6.26 0.26
CA ARG A 297 23.33 -5.31 -0.04
C ARG A 297 24.70 -5.77 0.46
N SER A 298 24.74 -6.29 1.69
CA SER A 298 25.96 -6.72 2.40
C SER A 298 26.33 -8.18 2.14
N TYR A 299 25.44 -8.95 1.50
CA TYR A 299 25.67 -10.36 1.23
C TYR A 299 26.57 -10.56 0.01
N ARG A 300 27.41 -11.60 0.05
CA ARG A 300 28.27 -12.03 -1.05
C ARG A 300 28.39 -13.55 -1.04
N ASN A 301 28.66 -14.14 -2.20
CA ASN A 301 28.92 -15.58 -2.34
C ASN A 301 27.85 -16.50 -1.73
N CYS A 302 26.57 -16.15 -1.88
CA CYS A 302 25.47 -16.86 -1.22
C CYS A 302 24.27 -17.12 -2.14
N ARG A 303 23.31 -17.92 -1.67
CA ARG A 303 22.02 -18.15 -2.34
C ARG A 303 20.91 -17.42 -1.60
N ILE A 304 20.02 -16.79 -2.36
CA ILE A 304 18.88 -16.05 -1.82
C ILE A 304 17.59 -16.61 -2.43
N LEU A 305 16.61 -16.87 -1.58
CA LEU A 305 15.27 -17.29 -1.96
C LEU A 305 14.38 -16.05 -2.03
N LEU A 306 13.77 -15.81 -3.20
CA LEU A 306 12.75 -14.78 -3.38
C LEU A 306 11.36 -15.42 -3.42
N ARG A 307 10.45 -14.90 -2.62
CA ARG A 307 9.04 -15.26 -2.60
C ARG A 307 8.23 -14.16 -3.27
N ILE A 308 7.57 -14.51 -4.37
CA ILE A 308 6.82 -13.60 -5.22
C ILE A 308 5.50 -14.30 -5.61
N ASP A 309 4.40 -13.57 -5.68
CA ASP A 309 3.11 -14.12 -6.08
C ASP A 309 2.85 -14.01 -7.62
N ASN A 310 3.69 -13.24 -8.32
CA ASN A 310 3.62 -13.08 -9.77
C ASN A 310 4.47 -14.11 -10.53
N THR A 311 3.80 -14.99 -11.29
CA THR A 311 4.45 -16.03 -12.10
C THR A 311 5.33 -15.48 -13.23
N THR A 312 5.01 -14.31 -13.79
CA THR A 312 5.83 -13.67 -14.83
C THR A 312 7.15 -13.18 -14.25
N ALA A 313 7.13 -12.51 -13.09
CA ALA A 313 8.33 -12.07 -12.39
C ALA A 313 9.23 -13.27 -12.02
N ILE A 314 8.65 -14.35 -11.49
CA ILE A 314 9.37 -15.60 -11.20
C ILE A 314 10.05 -16.15 -12.46
N ALA A 315 9.33 -16.23 -13.58
CA ALA A 315 9.87 -16.72 -14.83
C ALA A 315 11.02 -15.86 -15.34
N TYR A 316 10.90 -14.53 -15.24
CA TYR A 316 11.97 -13.60 -15.66
C TYR A 316 13.21 -13.70 -14.77
N ILE A 317 13.06 -13.85 -13.45
CA ILE A 317 14.20 -14.01 -12.55
C ILE A 317 14.89 -15.36 -12.83
N ASN A 318 14.15 -16.47 -12.78
CA ASN A 318 14.72 -17.81 -12.91
C ASN A 318 15.28 -18.11 -14.31
N ARG A 319 14.80 -17.43 -15.36
CA ARG A 319 15.32 -17.54 -16.74
C ARG A 319 16.26 -16.41 -17.14
N TYR A 320 16.67 -15.55 -16.20
CA TYR A 320 17.61 -14.45 -16.42
C TYR A 320 17.13 -13.44 -17.47
N GLY A 321 15.81 -13.28 -17.60
CA GLY A 321 15.15 -12.40 -18.54
C GLY A 321 14.32 -13.13 -19.60
N GLY A 322 13.82 -12.36 -20.56
CA GLY A 322 12.96 -12.83 -21.63
C GLY A 322 13.15 -12.03 -22.91
N VAL A 323 12.77 -12.62 -24.04
CA VAL A 323 12.97 -12.03 -25.37
C VAL A 323 11.80 -11.14 -25.77
N GLN A 324 10.60 -11.44 -25.29
CA GLN A 324 9.36 -10.83 -25.76
C GLN A 324 9.17 -9.38 -25.31
N TYR A 325 9.57 -9.04 -24.07
CA TYR A 325 9.32 -7.74 -23.47
C TYR A 325 10.65 -7.06 -23.07
N PRO A 326 11.17 -6.12 -23.89
CA PRO A 326 12.47 -5.49 -23.66
C PRO A 326 12.59 -4.76 -22.32
N ARG A 327 11.50 -4.13 -21.84
CA ARG A 327 11.49 -3.40 -20.55
C ARG A 327 11.68 -4.34 -19.35
N LEU A 328 10.99 -5.49 -19.34
CA LEU A 328 11.16 -6.52 -18.30
C LEU A 328 12.57 -7.12 -18.35
N ASN A 329 13.09 -7.38 -19.56
CA ASN A 329 14.45 -7.88 -19.73
C ASN A 329 15.49 -6.89 -19.18
N LYS A 330 15.28 -5.58 -19.36
CA LYS A 330 16.17 -4.55 -18.80
C LYS A 330 16.21 -4.59 -17.27
N ILE A 331 15.09 -4.82 -16.58
CA ILE A 331 15.09 -5.00 -15.12
C ILE A 331 15.76 -6.32 -14.74
N ALA A 332 15.39 -7.44 -15.38
CA ALA A 332 16.00 -8.74 -15.10
C ALA A 332 17.53 -8.69 -15.24
N ARG A 333 18.04 -7.96 -16.24
CA ARG A 333 19.47 -7.69 -16.39
C ARG A 333 20.07 -6.90 -15.24
N LYS A 334 19.41 -5.84 -14.77
CA LYS A 334 19.85 -5.09 -13.57
C LYS A 334 19.88 -5.96 -12.32
N ILE A 335 18.86 -6.80 -12.11
CA ILE A 335 18.79 -7.76 -11.00
C ILE A 335 20.02 -8.68 -11.02
N TRP A 336 20.27 -9.33 -12.16
CA TRP A 336 21.36 -10.30 -12.25
C TRP A 336 22.74 -9.66 -12.27
N GLN A 337 22.92 -8.44 -12.80
CA GLN A 337 24.17 -7.69 -12.67
C GLN A 337 24.47 -7.31 -11.22
N PHE A 338 23.44 -6.92 -10.44
CA PHE A 338 23.58 -6.69 -9.01
C PHE A 338 24.04 -7.95 -8.27
N CYS A 339 23.51 -9.11 -8.69
CA CYS A 339 23.85 -10.41 -8.14
C CYS A 339 25.27 -10.87 -8.57
N GLU A 340 25.63 -10.73 -9.85
CA GLU A 340 26.93 -11.09 -10.42
C GLU A 340 28.07 -10.36 -9.70
N PHE A 341 27.94 -9.04 -9.50
CA PHE A 341 28.94 -8.24 -8.78
C PHE A 341 29.22 -8.73 -7.35
N ARG A 342 28.26 -9.43 -6.73
CA ARG A 342 28.35 -9.97 -5.37
C ARG A 342 28.49 -11.50 -5.35
N SER A 343 28.57 -12.15 -6.50
CA SER A 343 28.52 -13.61 -6.62
C SER A 343 27.31 -14.24 -5.91
N ILE A 344 26.16 -13.55 -5.92
CA ILE A 344 24.88 -14.02 -5.36
C ILE A 344 24.14 -14.82 -6.43
N HIS A 345 23.49 -15.92 -6.04
CA HIS A 345 22.57 -16.65 -6.89
C HIS A 345 21.16 -16.61 -6.32
N VAL A 346 20.23 -16.08 -7.10
CA VAL A 346 18.84 -15.92 -6.68
C VAL A 346 17.97 -17.04 -7.25
N PHE A 347 17.04 -17.54 -6.44
CA PHE A 347 15.98 -18.43 -6.90
C PHE A 347 14.64 -17.85 -6.49
N ALA A 348 13.77 -17.60 -7.48
CA ALA A 348 12.41 -17.13 -7.23
C ALA A 348 11.45 -18.31 -7.13
N SER A 349 10.62 -18.32 -6.10
CA SER A 349 9.60 -19.32 -5.84
C SER A 349 8.25 -18.65 -5.63
N TYR A 350 7.19 -19.34 -6.03
CA TYR A 350 5.83 -18.86 -5.84
C TYR A 350 5.44 -18.87 -4.36
N ILE A 351 4.70 -17.85 -3.95
CA ILE A 351 3.95 -17.82 -2.69
C ILE A 351 2.50 -17.38 -2.98
N PRO A 352 1.48 -18.01 -2.39
CA PRO A 352 0.11 -17.51 -2.49
C PRO A 352 -0.01 -16.10 -1.90
N SER A 353 -0.73 -15.19 -2.57
CA SER A 353 -0.89 -13.81 -2.09
C SER A 353 -1.50 -13.73 -0.67
N LYS A 354 -2.33 -14.71 -0.29
CA LYS A 354 -2.90 -14.84 1.07
C LYS A 354 -1.86 -15.13 2.16
N GLU A 355 -0.70 -15.65 1.78
CA GLU A 355 0.42 -15.94 2.68
C GLU A 355 1.49 -14.82 2.62
N ASN A 356 1.39 -13.91 1.64
CA ASN A 356 2.32 -12.79 1.43
C ASN A 356 1.86 -11.50 2.16
N CYS A 357 1.17 -11.62 3.29
CA CYS A 357 0.47 -10.52 3.96
C CYS A 357 1.37 -9.32 4.28
N GLU A 358 2.62 -9.55 4.70
CA GLU A 358 3.49 -8.46 5.17
C GLU A 358 4.09 -7.65 4.04
N ALA A 359 4.47 -8.30 2.95
CA ALA A 359 4.91 -7.59 1.74
C ALA A 359 3.74 -6.85 1.08
N ASP A 360 2.54 -7.45 1.06
CA ASP A 360 1.31 -6.83 0.54
C ASP A 360 0.84 -5.63 1.38
N ALA A 361 0.90 -5.73 2.71
CA ALA A 361 0.61 -4.60 3.60
C ALA A 361 1.62 -3.48 3.40
N ALA A 362 2.91 -3.82 3.24
CA ALA A 362 3.97 -2.86 2.97
C ALA A 362 3.81 -2.17 1.60
N SER A 363 3.43 -2.91 0.55
CA SER A 363 3.24 -2.36 -0.81
C SER A 363 2.06 -1.40 -0.91
N ARG A 364 1.07 -1.53 -0.03
CA ARG A 364 -0.12 -0.68 0.07
C ARG A 364 0.00 0.45 1.08
N ASN A 365 1.15 0.59 1.76
CA ASN A 365 1.34 1.68 2.70
C ASN A 365 1.55 3.02 1.96
N THR A 366 0.60 3.94 2.13
CA THR A 366 0.60 5.27 1.51
C THR A 366 0.85 6.40 2.50
N ASP A 367 1.89 6.28 3.32
CA ASP A 367 2.34 7.33 4.26
C ASP A 367 2.99 8.53 3.54
N TRP A 368 2.23 9.22 2.69
CA TRP A 368 2.68 10.42 1.94
C TRP A 368 3.20 11.54 2.85
N GLU A 369 2.77 11.55 4.11
CA GLU A 369 3.20 12.51 5.13
C GLU A 369 4.71 12.42 5.45
N THR A 370 5.36 11.31 5.08
CA THR A 370 6.80 11.10 5.31
C THR A 370 7.67 11.45 4.10
N GLU A 371 7.06 11.67 2.92
CA GLU A 371 7.77 11.87 1.64
C GLU A 371 7.84 13.34 1.23
N TRP A 372 8.22 14.22 2.17
CA TRP A 372 8.32 15.66 1.91
C TRP A 372 9.74 16.01 1.44
N GLN A 373 9.83 16.93 0.48
CA GLN A 373 11.09 17.53 0.03
C GLN A 373 10.95 19.03 -0.14
N LEU A 374 12.07 19.73 -0.03
CA LEU A 374 12.15 21.13 -0.41
C LEU A 374 11.99 21.25 -1.93
N ASN A 375 11.37 22.33 -2.41
CA ASN A 375 11.27 22.56 -3.85
C ASN A 375 12.69 22.62 -4.47
N PRO A 376 13.00 21.84 -5.52
CA PRO A 376 14.34 21.77 -6.09
C PRO A 376 14.92 23.12 -6.51
N THR A 377 14.09 24.04 -7.02
CA THR A 377 14.52 25.39 -7.40
C THR A 377 14.95 26.21 -6.20
N ILE A 378 14.19 26.14 -5.09
CA ILE A 378 14.54 26.83 -3.84
C ILE A 378 15.79 26.19 -3.23
N PHE A 379 15.89 24.87 -3.28
CA PHE A 379 17.03 24.12 -2.77
C PHE A 379 18.34 24.55 -3.47
N GLN A 380 18.32 24.68 -4.79
CA GLN A 380 19.46 25.18 -5.56
C GLN A 380 19.83 26.63 -5.17
N GLN A 381 18.85 27.51 -4.94
CA GLN A 381 19.11 28.87 -4.46
C GLN A 381 19.75 28.89 -3.06
N ILE A 382 19.34 27.98 -2.17
CA ILE A 382 19.95 27.83 -0.83
C ILE A 382 21.40 27.38 -0.98
N LEU A 383 21.67 26.37 -1.81
CA LEU A 383 23.04 25.90 -2.06
C LEU A 383 23.95 26.97 -2.70
N GLN A 384 23.39 27.88 -3.49
CA GLN A 384 24.16 29.01 -4.04
C GLN A 384 24.48 30.07 -2.99
N LYS A 385 23.59 30.29 -2.01
CA LYS A 385 23.76 31.29 -0.94
C LYS A 385 24.59 30.79 0.23
N VAL A 386 24.46 29.51 0.56
CA VAL A 386 25.18 28.86 1.64
C VAL A 386 26.36 28.13 1.00
N SER A 387 27.58 28.64 1.18
CA SER A 387 28.82 28.07 0.62
C SER A 387 29.21 26.75 1.30
N THR A 388 28.30 25.78 1.36
CA THR A 388 28.49 24.46 1.98
C THR A 388 28.57 23.36 0.94
N SER A 389 29.62 22.55 1.00
CA SER A 389 29.81 21.37 0.14
C SER A 389 29.09 20.13 0.67
N CYS A 390 27.78 20.23 0.93
CA CYS A 390 26.99 19.08 1.38
C CYS A 390 26.99 17.99 0.31
N ARG A 391 27.14 16.73 0.72
CA ARG A 391 27.16 15.57 -0.18
C ARG A 391 26.25 14.43 0.25
N VAL A 392 25.68 14.50 1.46
CA VAL A 392 24.86 13.44 2.04
C VAL A 392 23.52 14.03 2.46
N ASP A 393 22.43 13.45 1.99
CA ASP A 393 21.07 13.76 2.43
C ASP A 393 20.65 12.87 3.61
N LEU A 394 20.33 13.45 4.75
CA LEU A 394 19.85 12.72 5.92
C LEU A 394 18.32 12.79 5.99
N PHE A 395 17.71 11.66 6.37
CA PHE A 395 16.26 11.51 6.52
C PHE A 395 15.49 11.53 5.19
N ALA A 396 16.12 11.02 4.14
CA ALA A 396 15.54 10.95 2.79
C ALA A 396 15.29 9.51 2.33
N SER A 397 14.33 9.35 1.44
CA SER A 397 14.02 8.15 0.65
C SER A 397 14.51 8.35 -0.79
N MET A 398 14.40 7.31 -1.61
CA MET A 398 14.65 7.41 -3.05
C MET A 398 13.83 8.50 -3.77
N LEU A 399 12.65 8.87 -3.24
CA LEU A 399 11.73 9.79 -3.90
C LEU A 399 12.00 11.26 -3.59
N ASN A 400 12.50 11.54 -2.38
CA ASN A 400 12.65 12.89 -1.86
C ASN A 400 14.12 13.32 -1.68
N ALA A 401 15.07 12.41 -1.94
CA ALA A 401 16.50 12.69 -1.87
C ALA A 401 16.92 13.79 -2.86
N GLN A 402 17.61 14.80 -2.34
CA GLN A 402 18.20 15.90 -3.10
C GLN A 402 19.66 15.61 -3.51
N PHE A 403 20.27 14.58 -2.94
CA PHE A 403 21.61 14.10 -3.26
C PHE A 403 21.62 12.61 -3.60
N ASP A 404 22.57 12.19 -4.45
CA ASP A 404 22.75 10.77 -4.81
C ASP A 404 23.07 9.88 -3.60
N CYS A 405 23.76 10.44 -2.59
CA CYS A 405 24.07 9.76 -1.34
C CYS A 405 23.09 10.21 -0.26
N TYR A 406 22.23 9.30 0.20
CA TYR A 406 21.23 9.63 1.22
C TYR A 406 21.07 8.54 2.28
N VAL A 407 20.45 8.89 3.41
CA VAL A 407 20.23 8.01 4.55
C VAL A 407 18.75 7.93 4.87
N SER A 408 18.18 6.74 4.75
CA SER A 408 16.77 6.46 4.94
C SER A 408 16.46 5.98 6.35
N TRP A 409 15.22 6.14 6.80
CA TRP A 409 14.78 5.64 8.10
C TRP A 409 14.70 4.10 8.15
N LYS A 410 14.11 3.50 7.11
CA LYS A 410 14.02 2.04 6.90
C LYS A 410 14.96 1.60 5.79
N PRO A 411 15.27 0.30 5.63
CA PRO A 411 16.01 -0.19 4.47
C PRO A 411 15.39 0.32 3.18
N ASP A 412 16.17 1.05 2.38
CA ASP A 412 15.76 1.58 1.09
C ASP A 412 16.75 1.10 0.01
N PRO A 413 16.31 0.83 -1.23
CA PRO A 413 17.14 0.20 -2.25
C PRO A 413 18.41 0.98 -2.59
N PHE A 414 18.39 2.32 -2.56
CA PHE A 414 19.54 3.13 -2.97
C PHE A 414 20.17 3.92 -1.82
N ALA A 415 19.59 3.91 -0.62
CA ALA A 415 20.17 4.56 0.55
C ALA A 415 21.61 4.11 0.83
N TRP A 416 22.48 5.04 1.19
CA TRP A 416 23.85 4.78 1.61
C TRP A 416 23.90 4.04 2.96
N LYS A 417 23.07 4.47 3.91
CA LYS A 417 22.88 3.89 5.24
C LYS A 417 21.41 3.92 5.65
N VAL A 418 21.09 3.14 6.66
CA VAL A 418 19.77 3.09 7.30
C VAL A 418 19.88 3.68 8.70
N ASP A 419 18.89 4.49 9.08
CA ASP A 419 18.79 5.26 10.32
C ASP A 419 19.99 6.20 10.55
N ALA A 420 19.76 7.50 10.30
CA ALA A 420 20.75 8.54 10.48
C ALA A 420 21.29 8.63 11.92
N PHE A 421 20.56 8.13 12.93
CA PHE A 421 21.02 8.18 14.32
C PHE A 421 22.02 7.07 14.69
N THR A 422 22.25 6.08 13.83
CA THR A 422 23.05 4.88 14.16
C THR A 422 24.56 5.01 13.91
N PHE A 423 25.03 6.13 13.36
CA PHE A 423 26.45 6.35 13.07
C PHE A 423 26.88 7.80 13.34
N SER A 424 28.19 8.05 13.45
CA SER A 424 28.75 9.38 13.71
C SER A 424 28.64 10.32 12.50
N TRP A 425 28.27 11.58 12.75
CA TRP A 425 28.20 12.63 11.73
C TRP A 425 29.48 13.49 11.63
N GLU A 426 30.49 13.22 12.46
CA GLU A 426 31.72 14.03 12.57
C GLU A 426 32.45 14.22 11.22
N SER A 427 32.51 13.19 10.39
CA SER A 427 33.29 13.20 9.15
C SER A 427 32.45 13.51 7.90
N ILE A 428 31.18 13.92 8.03
CA ILE A 428 30.29 14.14 6.89
C ILE A 428 29.71 15.56 6.87
N LYS A 429 29.72 16.19 5.70
CA LYS A 429 28.95 17.41 5.43
C LYS A 429 27.58 17.03 4.87
N PHE A 430 26.55 17.25 5.67
CA PHE A 430 25.22 16.74 5.37
C PHE A 430 24.21 17.87 5.14
N TYR A 431 23.15 17.53 4.41
CA TYR A 431 21.88 18.23 4.38
C TYR A 431 20.87 17.37 5.14
N ALA A 432 20.07 17.98 6.02
CA ALA A 432 19.05 17.28 6.78
C ALA A 432 17.72 18.02 6.67
N PHE A 433 16.68 17.30 6.26
CA PHE A 433 15.30 17.75 6.35
C PHE A 433 14.46 16.73 7.13
N PRO A 434 14.70 16.61 8.45
CA PRO A 434 14.03 15.60 9.27
C PRO A 434 12.55 15.95 9.50
N PRO A 435 11.71 14.97 9.85
CA PRO A 435 10.41 15.22 10.48
C PRO A 435 10.53 16.21 11.63
N ILE A 436 9.56 17.13 11.75
CA ILE A 436 9.63 18.26 12.69
C ILE A 436 9.86 17.79 14.14
N SER A 437 9.25 16.68 14.54
CA SER A 437 9.40 16.08 15.87
C SER A 437 10.83 15.59 16.17
N LEU A 438 11.64 15.34 15.14
CA LEU A 438 13.02 14.86 15.29
C LEU A 438 14.06 15.98 15.32
N ILE A 439 13.69 17.22 14.99
CA ILE A 439 14.61 18.37 14.97
C ILE A 439 15.40 18.52 16.29
N PRO A 440 14.80 18.44 17.50
CA PRO A 440 15.55 18.54 18.76
C PRO A 440 16.61 17.44 18.90
N ARG A 441 16.28 16.20 18.48
CA ARG A 441 17.20 15.07 18.53
C ARG A 441 18.33 15.22 17.50
N VAL A 442 18.03 15.78 16.33
CA VAL A 442 19.04 16.11 15.30
C VAL A 442 20.00 17.17 15.82
N LEU A 443 19.50 18.26 16.41
CA LEU A 443 20.33 19.30 17.02
C LEU A 443 21.24 18.73 18.12
N GLN A 444 20.70 17.90 19.01
CA GLN A 444 21.50 17.23 20.04
C GLN A 444 22.60 16.36 19.42
N LYS A 445 22.30 15.64 18.34
CA LYS A 445 23.28 14.81 17.64
C LYS A 445 24.36 15.64 16.94
N ILE A 446 24.02 16.78 16.35
CA ILE A 446 24.99 17.74 15.79
C ILE A 446 25.98 18.19 16.86
N VAL A 447 25.48 18.54 18.05
CA VAL A 447 26.32 18.96 19.19
C VAL A 447 27.21 17.81 19.67
N ASN A 448 26.63 16.62 19.87
CA ASN A 448 27.37 15.47 20.39
C ASN A 448 28.47 14.99 19.43
N ASP A 449 28.17 14.93 18.13
CA ASP A 449 29.10 14.46 17.11
C ASP A 449 30.01 15.59 16.58
N LYS A 450 29.86 16.82 17.09
CA LYS A 450 30.55 18.03 16.62
C LYS A 450 30.48 18.19 15.09
N ALA A 451 29.32 17.87 14.52
CA ALA A 451 29.14 17.81 13.08
C ALA A 451 28.79 19.18 12.47
N GLU A 452 29.07 19.35 11.18
CA GLU A 452 28.76 20.58 10.42
C GLU A 452 27.86 20.21 9.22
N GLY A 453 26.71 20.87 9.09
CA GLY A 453 25.75 20.59 8.03
C GLY A 453 24.64 21.63 7.89
N LEU A 454 23.85 21.49 6.83
CA LEU A 454 22.69 22.32 6.53
C LEU A 454 21.42 21.64 7.06
N LEU A 455 20.80 22.22 8.07
CA LEU A 455 19.53 21.74 8.64
C LEU A 455 18.38 22.64 8.20
N ILE A 456 17.36 22.06 7.56
CA ILE A 456 16.09 22.73 7.33
C ILE A 456 15.22 22.57 8.57
N SER A 457 14.90 23.70 9.20
CA SER A 457 13.98 23.78 10.33
C SER A 457 12.92 24.83 10.04
N THR A 458 11.72 24.64 10.58
CA THR A 458 10.70 25.68 10.60
C THR A 458 11.11 26.78 11.58
N SER A 459 11.10 28.05 11.14
CA SER A 459 11.27 29.18 12.05
C SER A 459 10.07 29.24 13.02
N PRO A 460 10.31 29.39 14.34
CA PRO A 460 9.23 29.52 15.33
C PRO A 460 8.34 30.74 15.10
N GLU A 461 8.75 31.71 14.28
CA GLU A 461 8.00 32.96 14.07
C GLU A 461 6.72 32.81 13.22
N ARG A 462 6.57 31.74 12.42
CA ARG A 462 5.35 31.48 11.63
C ARG A 462 4.45 30.39 12.20
N GLN A 463 4.86 29.70 13.25
CA GLN A 463 4.13 28.54 13.80
C GLN A 463 3.00 28.89 14.77
N ASN A 464 2.87 30.15 15.21
CA ASN A 464 1.87 30.46 16.24
C ASN A 464 0.46 30.76 15.71
N ILE A 465 0.19 30.72 14.41
CA ILE A 465 -1.18 30.93 13.89
C ILE A 465 -1.68 29.64 13.22
N ILE A 466 -1.99 28.66 14.05
CA ILE A 466 -2.52 27.36 13.60
C ILE A 466 -4.05 27.43 13.47
N THR A 467 -4.69 28.28 14.28
CA THR A 467 -6.13 28.39 14.36
C THR A 467 -6.61 29.83 14.23
N SER A 468 -7.89 29.98 13.87
CA SER A 468 -8.61 31.26 13.92
C SER A 468 -8.52 31.94 15.29
N ARG A 469 -8.39 31.17 16.38
CA ARG A 469 -8.24 31.67 17.76
C ARG A 469 -6.88 32.31 17.98
N ASP A 470 -5.82 31.66 17.51
CA ASP A 470 -4.46 32.20 17.62
C ASP A 470 -4.26 33.41 16.72
N PHE A 471 -4.91 33.40 15.55
CA PHE A 471 -4.93 34.56 14.65
C PHE A 471 -5.54 35.79 15.32
N ILE A 472 -6.72 35.64 15.92
CA ILE A 472 -7.40 36.72 16.65
C ILE A 472 -6.59 37.13 17.89
N ARG A 473 -6.02 36.18 18.65
CA ARG A 473 -5.15 36.47 19.80
C ARG A 473 -3.98 37.36 19.38
N SER A 474 -3.26 36.98 18.32
CA SER A 474 -2.13 37.74 17.80
C SER A 474 -2.55 39.11 17.28
N ALA A 475 -3.69 39.20 16.59
CA ALA A 475 -4.22 40.49 16.13
C ALA A 475 -4.56 41.44 17.29
N LEU A 476 -5.14 40.94 18.39
CA LEU A 476 -5.45 41.74 19.58
C LEU A 476 -4.18 42.22 20.27
N LEU A 477 -3.15 41.36 20.38
CA LEU A 477 -1.86 41.75 20.94
C LEU A 477 -1.15 42.81 20.08
N THR A 478 -1.20 42.70 18.76
CA THR A 478 -0.65 43.71 17.84
C THR A 478 -1.38 45.06 17.94
N ASN A 479 -2.66 45.06 18.32
CA ASN A 479 -3.44 46.27 18.59
C ASN A 479 -3.30 46.80 20.04
N ASN A 480 -2.25 46.39 20.77
CA ASN A 480 -1.94 46.82 22.15
C ASN A 480 -3.01 46.46 23.19
N VAL A 481 -3.79 45.39 22.98
CA VAL A 481 -4.72 44.89 24.01
C VAL A 481 -3.92 44.12 25.09
N PRO A 482 -4.11 44.42 26.39
CA PRO A 482 -3.41 43.71 27.46
C PRO A 482 -3.66 42.20 27.43
N ILE A 483 -2.63 41.38 27.68
CA ILE A 483 -2.68 39.90 27.59
C ILE A 483 -3.84 39.31 28.41
N GLN A 484 -4.05 39.79 29.65
CA GLN A 484 -5.13 39.33 30.54
C GLN A 484 -6.53 39.67 29.98
N ALA A 485 -6.67 40.82 29.32
CA ALA A 485 -7.91 41.22 28.67
C ALA A 485 -8.15 40.41 27.39
N THR A 486 -7.10 40.10 26.63
CA THR A 486 -7.16 39.26 25.42
C THR A 486 -7.75 37.89 25.72
N ASP A 487 -7.27 37.19 26.76
CA ASP A 487 -7.83 35.88 27.14
C ASP A 487 -9.30 35.98 27.56
N THR A 488 -9.71 37.05 28.23
CA THR A 488 -11.12 37.31 28.58
C THR A 488 -11.98 37.57 27.34
N ILE A 489 -11.49 38.36 26.38
CA ILE A 489 -12.18 38.65 25.11
C ILE A 489 -12.37 37.38 24.29
N LEU A 490 -11.38 36.48 24.26
CA LEU A 490 -11.49 35.20 23.54
C LEU A 490 -12.59 34.27 24.11
N HIS A 491 -12.95 34.41 25.39
CA HIS A 491 -14.06 33.67 26.01
C HIS A 491 -15.45 34.23 25.67
N SER A 492 -15.54 35.40 25.02
CA SER A 492 -16.83 35.96 24.56
C SER A 492 -17.52 35.11 23.49
N LEU A 493 -16.78 34.21 22.83
CA LEU A 493 -17.27 33.33 21.77
C LEU A 493 -17.33 31.88 22.26
N ALA A 494 -18.45 31.22 21.98
CA ALA A 494 -18.59 29.78 22.21
C ALA A 494 -17.73 28.95 21.23
N ASP A 495 -17.31 27.76 21.64
CA ASP A 495 -16.48 26.85 20.81
C ASP A 495 -17.09 26.51 19.46
N SER A 496 -18.43 26.44 19.35
CA SER A 496 -19.10 26.23 18.07
C SER A 496 -18.89 27.39 17.09
N THR A 497 -18.78 28.61 17.62
CA THR A 497 -18.51 29.82 16.83
C THR A 497 -17.06 29.82 16.36
N TRP A 498 -16.11 29.43 17.21
CA TRP A 498 -14.72 29.21 16.82
C TRP A 498 -14.58 28.22 15.67
N LYS A 499 -15.27 27.07 15.74
CA LYS A 499 -15.30 26.09 14.63
C LYS A 499 -15.86 26.66 13.33
N GLN A 500 -16.84 27.56 13.41
CA GLN A 500 -17.42 28.23 12.24
C GLN A 500 -16.45 29.27 11.65
N TYR A 501 -15.76 30.00 12.51
CA TYR A 501 -14.74 30.99 12.11
C TYR A 501 -13.48 30.35 11.56
N GLU A 502 -13.13 29.13 11.98
CA GLU A 502 -12.00 28.39 11.41
C GLU A 502 -12.12 28.24 9.89
N THR A 503 -13.33 27.92 9.40
CA THR A 503 -13.61 27.82 7.96
C THR A 503 -13.46 29.18 7.25
N SER A 504 -13.91 30.26 7.91
CA SER A 504 -13.75 31.63 7.39
C SER A 504 -12.28 32.07 7.37
N PHE A 505 -11.52 31.75 8.42
CA PHE A 505 -10.09 32.03 8.53
C PHE A 505 -9.30 31.32 7.43
N LYS A 506 -9.51 30.02 7.21
CA LYS A 506 -8.83 29.29 6.13
C LYS A 506 -9.14 29.87 4.75
N SER A 507 -10.38 30.28 4.53
CA SER A 507 -10.78 30.93 3.28
C SER A 507 -10.11 32.30 3.11
N TRP A 508 -10.00 33.07 4.19
CA TRP A 508 -9.31 34.36 4.20
C TRP A 508 -7.80 34.21 4.01
N SER A 509 -7.14 33.30 4.73
CA SER A 509 -5.71 33.02 4.58
C SER A 509 -5.39 32.64 3.13
N LYS A 510 -6.16 31.71 2.54
CA LYS A 510 -5.97 31.30 1.15
C LYS A 510 -6.17 32.48 0.18
N TYR A 511 -7.13 33.36 0.44
CA TYR A 511 -7.33 34.57 -0.35
C TYR A 511 -6.12 35.50 -0.24
N CYS A 512 -5.62 35.77 0.98
CA CYS A 512 -4.42 36.57 1.20
C CYS A 512 -3.19 35.97 0.52
N ASP A 513 -3.00 34.65 0.58
CA ASP A 513 -1.89 33.96 -0.06
C ASP A 513 -1.95 34.08 -1.59
N LEU A 514 -3.13 33.96 -2.19
CA LEU A 514 -3.33 34.11 -3.64
C LEU A 514 -3.09 35.54 -4.13
N HIS A 515 -3.35 36.54 -3.29
CA HIS A 515 -3.24 37.95 -3.64
C HIS A 515 -1.99 38.63 -3.04
N ASN A 516 -1.09 37.88 -2.39
CA ASN A 516 0.10 38.37 -1.69
C ASN A 516 -0.18 39.49 -0.67
N PHE A 517 -1.29 39.39 0.06
CA PHE A 517 -1.64 40.35 1.12
C PHE A 517 -1.24 39.85 2.51
N ASN A 518 -0.93 40.78 3.41
CA ASN A 518 -0.77 40.44 4.81
C ASN A 518 -2.13 40.04 5.40
N ILE A 519 -2.19 38.91 6.10
CA ILE A 519 -3.43 38.36 6.68
C ILE A 519 -4.06 39.35 7.71
N TYR A 520 -3.25 40.22 8.30
CA TYR A 520 -3.69 41.28 9.22
C TYR A 520 -4.17 42.57 8.54
N ASP A 521 -3.97 42.74 7.22
CA ASP A 521 -4.36 43.94 6.48
C ASP A 521 -5.85 43.90 6.07
N ILE A 522 -6.71 44.12 7.07
CA ILE A 522 -8.16 44.05 6.91
C ILE A 522 -8.73 45.43 6.61
N THR A 523 -8.72 45.79 5.33
CA THR A 523 -9.37 47.01 4.82
C THR A 523 -10.80 46.74 4.33
N ILE A 524 -11.61 47.79 4.22
CA ILE A 524 -12.97 47.69 3.61
C ILE A 524 -12.87 47.18 2.17
N HIS A 525 -11.87 47.65 1.41
CA HIS A 525 -11.64 47.24 0.03
C HIS A 525 -11.36 45.73 -0.09
N ASN A 526 -10.36 45.23 0.64
CA ASN A 526 -9.97 43.81 0.62
C ASN A 526 -11.12 42.92 1.13
N THR A 527 -11.86 43.40 2.14
CA THR A 527 -13.02 42.66 2.66
C THR A 527 -14.13 42.54 1.62
N LEU A 528 -14.46 43.61 0.88
CA LEU A 528 -15.48 43.56 -0.17
C LEU A 528 -15.07 42.64 -1.32
N GLN A 529 -13.80 42.69 -1.75
CA GLN A 529 -13.29 41.78 -2.79
C GLN A 529 -13.37 40.32 -2.35
N PHE A 530 -12.94 40.02 -1.13
CA PHE A 530 -13.04 38.67 -0.57
C PHE A 530 -14.48 38.16 -0.47
N LEU A 531 -15.41 38.98 0.06
CA LEU A 531 -16.82 38.60 0.16
C LEU A 531 -17.46 38.43 -1.24
N GLN A 532 -17.07 39.25 -2.22
CA GLN A 532 -17.51 39.10 -3.61
C GLN A 532 -17.00 37.79 -4.23
N GLN A 533 -15.73 37.42 -3.99
CA GLN A 533 -15.18 36.15 -4.47
C GLN A 533 -15.90 34.95 -3.85
N LEU A 534 -16.17 34.98 -2.55
CA LEU A 534 -16.96 33.93 -1.89
C LEU A 534 -18.37 33.83 -2.50
N TYR A 535 -19.02 34.95 -2.81
CA TYR A 535 -20.33 34.97 -3.46
C TYR A 535 -20.29 34.40 -4.88
N ASN A 536 -19.28 34.78 -5.67
CA ASN A 536 -19.05 34.26 -7.03
C ASN A 536 -18.80 32.75 -7.01
N ASN A 537 -18.13 32.25 -5.97
CA ASN A 537 -17.91 30.82 -5.72
C ASN A 537 -19.16 30.09 -5.20
N GLY A 538 -20.34 30.72 -5.24
CA GLY A 538 -21.62 30.10 -4.91
C GLY A 538 -21.95 30.05 -3.41
N GLN A 539 -21.16 30.69 -2.54
CA GLN A 539 -21.43 30.66 -1.10
C GLN A 539 -22.76 31.34 -0.73
N GLY A 540 -23.49 30.75 0.22
CA GLY A 540 -24.76 31.27 0.73
C GLY A 540 -24.59 32.46 1.67
N TYR A 541 -25.68 33.21 1.89
CA TYR A 541 -25.71 34.40 2.76
C TYR A 541 -25.17 34.14 4.17
N SER A 542 -25.48 32.99 4.77
CA SER A 542 -25.01 32.61 6.11
C SER A 542 -23.49 32.45 6.19
N SER A 543 -22.88 31.81 5.19
CA SER A 543 -21.43 31.64 5.10
C SER A 543 -20.73 33.00 4.97
N LEU A 544 -21.23 33.86 4.09
CA LEU A 544 -20.72 35.22 3.90
C LEU A 544 -20.84 36.08 5.16
N ASN A 545 -21.97 35.99 5.86
CA ASN A 545 -22.15 36.70 7.12
C ASN A 545 -21.22 36.19 8.23
N SER A 546 -20.86 34.89 8.20
CA SER A 546 -19.89 34.30 9.12
C SER A 546 -18.49 34.87 8.88
N ALA A 547 -18.07 34.92 7.61
CA ALA A 547 -16.81 35.52 7.20
C ALA A 547 -16.72 37.01 7.55
N ARG A 548 -17.79 37.77 7.30
CA ARG A 548 -17.91 39.17 7.74
C ARG A 548 -17.75 39.33 9.25
N SER A 549 -18.41 38.46 10.03
CA SER A 549 -18.36 38.53 11.50
C SER A 549 -16.98 38.18 12.04
N PHE A 550 -16.30 37.20 11.43
CA PHE A 550 -14.92 36.85 11.76
C PHE A 550 -13.96 38.02 11.52
N LEU A 551 -13.98 38.63 10.32
CA LEU A 551 -13.12 39.79 10.01
C LEU A 551 -13.45 41.03 10.86
N SER A 552 -14.69 41.15 11.33
CA SER A 552 -15.11 42.23 12.23
C SER A 552 -14.46 42.16 13.61
N LEU A 553 -14.06 40.97 14.09
CA LEU A 553 -13.39 40.83 15.39
C LEU A 553 -11.93 41.28 15.35
N VAL A 554 -11.31 41.11 14.18
CA VAL A 554 -9.88 41.38 13.96
C VAL A 554 -9.64 42.85 13.59
N SER A 555 -10.60 43.50 12.94
CA SER A 555 -10.53 44.90 12.47
C SER A 555 -10.68 45.96 13.57
N THR A 556 -10.46 45.62 14.84
CA THR A 556 -10.55 46.55 15.97
C THR A 556 -9.28 47.39 16.10
N GLY A 557 -9.07 48.32 15.16
CA GLY A 557 -7.97 49.29 15.18
C GLY A 557 -8.50 50.74 15.29
N SER A 558 -8.05 51.45 16.34
CA SER A 558 -7.94 52.90 16.62
C SER A 558 -9.03 53.92 16.21
N SER A 559 -10.01 53.58 15.37
CA SER A 559 -11.00 54.52 14.78
C SER A 559 -12.46 54.19 15.10
N GLY A 560 -12.71 53.17 15.94
CA GLY A 560 -14.05 52.80 16.42
C GLY A 560 -15.00 52.21 15.36
N LYS A 561 -14.59 52.09 14.09
CA LYS A 561 -15.40 51.50 13.02
C LYS A 561 -14.88 50.12 12.62
N THR A 562 -15.57 49.08 13.10
CA THR A 562 -15.30 47.69 12.69
C THR A 562 -15.88 47.39 11.32
N VAL A 563 -15.26 46.46 10.57
CA VAL A 563 -15.77 45.92 9.29
C VAL A 563 -17.25 45.50 9.35
N GLY A 564 -17.71 44.95 10.48
CA GLY A 564 -19.10 44.54 10.65
C GLY A 564 -20.12 45.69 10.66
N ASN A 565 -19.72 46.89 11.07
CA ASN A 565 -20.61 48.05 11.20
C ASN A 565 -20.45 49.06 10.06
N ASP A 566 -19.61 48.75 9.07
CA ASP A 566 -19.38 49.62 7.94
C ASP A 566 -20.62 49.71 7.01
N PRO A 567 -21.04 50.92 6.58
CA PRO A 567 -22.20 51.10 5.71
C PRO A 567 -22.09 50.42 4.35
N LEU A 568 -20.90 50.35 3.73
CA LEU A 568 -20.70 49.75 2.42
C LEU A 568 -20.84 48.23 2.52
N ILE A 569 -20.21 47.61 3.52
CA ILE A 569 -20.34 46.18 3.77
C ILE A 569 -21.79 45.81 4.12
N SER A 570 -22.48 46.65 4.89
CA SER A 570 -23.89 46.46 5.22
C SER A 570 -24.80 46.53 3.98
N ARG A 571 -24.56 47.49 3.08
CA ARG A 571 -25.28 47.58 1.79
C ARG A 571 -24.97 46.39 0.89
N PHE A 572 -23.72 45.96 0.84
CA PHE A 572 -23.28 44.78 0.08
C PHE A 572 -24.02 43.52 0.54
N MET A 573 -24.02 43.24 1.85
CA MET A 573 -24.77 42.11 2.40
C MET A 573 -26.27 42.21 2.09
N ARG A 574 -26.87 43.41 2.19
CA ARG A 574 -28.27 43.63 1.81
C ARG A 574 -28.52 43.34 0.32
N GLY A 575 -27.57 43.71 -0.55
CA GLY A 575 -27.60 43.40 -1.98
C GLY A 575 -27.62 41.89 -2.23
N ILE A 576 -26.72 41.16 -1.60
CA ILE A 576 -26.68 39.68 -1.67
C ILE A 576 -28.00 39.07 -1.20
N GLY A 577 -28.54 39.55 -0.07
CA GLY A 577 -29.82 39.05 0.46
C GLY A 577 -31.03 39.32 -0.45
N LYS A 578 -30.95 40.31 -1.35
CA LYS A 578 -31.99 40.57 -2.37
C LYS A 578 -31.79 39.76 -3.64
N GLN A 579 -30.55 39.64 -4.11
CA GLN A 579 -30.23 38.88 -5.32
C GLN A 579 -30.39 37.36 -5.12
N ARG A 580 -30.00 36.86 -3.95
CA ARG A 580 -30.13 35.46 -3.56
C ARG A 580 -30.74 35.39 -2.15
N PRO A 581 -32.07 35.51 -2.02
CA PRO A 581 -32.74 35.45 -0.73
C PRO A 581 -32.46 34.11 -0.05
N PRO A 582 -32.16 34.11 1.27
CA PRO A 582 -31.90 32.88 2.01
C PRO A 582 -33.20 32.06 2.08
N THR A 583 -33.20 30.89 1.45
CA THR A 583 -34.32 29.96 1.52
C THR A 583 -34.29 29.19 2.85
N PRO A 584 -35.45 28.97 3.50
CA PRO A 584 -35.52 28.07 4.63
C PRO A 584 -35.11 26.66 4.19
N ARG A 585 -34.50 25.89 5.10
CA ARG A 585 -34.07 24.52 4.80
C ARG A 585 -35.24 23.57 4.53
N TYR A 586 -36.42 23.87 5.09
CA TYR A 586 -37.63 23.05 4.99
C TYR A 586 -38.82 23.93 4.63
N ASP A 587 -39.53 23.57 3.55
CA ASP A 587 -40.78 24.21 3.12
C ASP A 587 -42.02 23.49 3.69
N SER A 588 -41.89 22.20 4.01
CA SER A 588 -42.90 21.38 4.68
C SER A 588 -42.29 20.57 5.83
N THR A 589 -43.12 19.91 6.64
CA THR A 589 -42.71 19.02 7.72
C THR A 589 -43.43 17.68 7.63
N TRP A 590 -42.91 16.67 8.34
CA TRP A 590 -43.52 15.34 8.44
C TRP A 590 -44.43 15.24 9.67
N ASP A 591 -45.37 14.29 9.66
CA ASP A 591 -46.31 14.06 10.75
C ASP A 591 -45.65 13.25 11.90
N PRO A 592 -45.60 13.77 13.15
CA PRO A 592 -45.09 13.01 14.29
C PRO A 592 -45.69 11.63 14.47
N GLU A 593 -46.94 11.42 14.05
CA GLU A 593 -47.66 10.16 14.23
C GLU A 593 -46.98 8.99 13.51
N VAL A 594 -46.32 9.24 12.37
CA VAL A 594 -45.56 8.23 11.62
C VAL A 594 -44.39 7.69 12.46
N VAL A 595 -43.64 8.59 13.10
CA VAL A 595 -42.54 8.20 14.00
C VAL A 595 -43.08 7.58 15.29
N LEU A 596 -44.15 8.12 15.87
CA LEU A 596 -44.78 7.54 17.07
C LEU A 596 -45.27 6.12 16.82
N THR A 597 -45.83 5.82 15.64
CA THR A 597 -46.25 4.48 15.25
C THR A 597 -45.09 3.50 15.24
N TYR A 598 -43.95 3.89 14.67
CA TYR A 598 -42.73 3.08 14.75
C TYR A 598 -42.23 2.91 16.19
N LEU A 599 -42.22 3.98 17.00
CA LEU A 599 -41.74 3.88 18.38
C LEU A 599 -42.64 3.01 19.28
N ARG A 600 -43.93 2.87 18.94
CA ARG A 600 -44.86 1.95 19.61
C ARG A 600 -44.52 0.48 19.37
N THR A 601 -43.92 0.12 18.23
CA THR A 601 -43.55 -1.28 17.93
C THR A 601 -42.36 -1.76 18.76
N LEU A 602 -41.59 -0.84 19.35
CA LEU A 602 -40.43 -1.14 20.18
C LEU A 602 -40.84 -1.51 21.61
N GLU A 603 -41.55 -2.62 21.78
CA GLU A 603 -41.98 -3.20 23.05
C GLU A 603 -41.77 -4.73 23.00
N PRO A 604 -41.59 -5.42 24.14
CA PRO A 604 -41.46 -4.91 25.51
C PRO A 604 -40.08 -4.26 25.77
N LEU A 605 -40.01 -3.25 26.66
CA LEU A 605 -38.78 -2.47 26.90
C LEU A 605 -37.63 -3.31 27.49
N GLU A 606 -37.98 -4.35 28.24
CA GLU A 606 -37.10 -5.27 28.94
C GLU A 606 -36.22 -6.07 27.96
N GLU A 607 -36.79 -6.46 26.82
CA GLU A 607 -36.15 -7.32 25.81
C GLU A 607 -35.39 -6.52 24.76
N LEU A 608 -35.58 -5.19 24.71
CA LEU A 608 -34.89 -4.36 23.74
C LEU A 608 -33.37 -4.37 23.95
N SER A 609 -32.64 -4.45 22.83
CA SER A 609 -31.22 -4.16 22.80
C SER A 609 -30.94 -2.73 23.28
N LEU A 610 -29.76 -2.50 23.86
CA LEU A 610 -29.35 -1.16 24.30
C LEU A 610 -29.46 -0.12 23.17
N GLN A 611 -29.20 -0.54 21.93
CA GLN A 611 -29.34 0.31 20.74
C GLN A 611 -30.78 0.79 20.54
N LEU A 612 -31.74 -0.14 20.48
CA LEU A 612 -33.15 0.16 20.21
C LEU A 612 -33.77 0.93 21.38
N LEU A 613 -33.39 0.59 22.62
CA LEU A 613 -33.81 1.34 23.80
C LEU A 613 -33.27 2.79 23.78
N SER A 614 -32.01 2.98 23.36
CA SER A 614 -31.42 4.32 23.18
C SER A 614 -32.17 5.12 22.12
N PHE A 615 -32.49 4.50 20.98
CA PHE A 615 -33.24 5.14 19.89
C PHE A 615 -34.64 5.55 20.34
N LYS A 616 -35.37 4.65 21.02
CA LYS A 616 -36.70 4.95 21.55
C LYS A 616 -36.67 6.11 22.52
N THR A 617 -35.70 6.11 23.45
CA THR A 617 -35.55 7.15 24.47
C THR A 617 -35.30 8.53 23.85
N ILE A 618 -34.31 8.66 22.94
CA ILE A 618 -34.01 9.96 22.31
C ILE A 618 -35.13 10.44 21.38
N GLY A 619 -35.78 9.52 20.64
CA GLY A 619 -36.88 9.85 19.73
C GLY A 619 -38.08 10.45 20.48
N LEU A 620 -38.48 9.81 21.58
CA LEU A 620 -39.58 10.27 22.44
C LEU A 620 -39.24 11.61 23.14
N ILE A 621 -38.03 11.75 23.69
CA ILE A 621 -37.58 13.02 24.31
C ILE A 621 -37.58 14.15 23.28
N ALA A 622 -37.08 13.91 22.06
CA ALA A 622 -37.01 14.91 21.00
C ALA A 622 -38.41 15.41 20.58
N LEU A 623 -39.38 14.50 20.47
CA LEU A 623 -40.77 14.85 20.12
C LEU A 623 -41.51 15.57 21.27
N ALA A 624 -41.32 15.14 22.52
CA ALA A 624 -42.05 15.67 23.66
C ALA A 624 -41.56 17.04 24.18
N THR A 625 -40.30 17.38 23.90
CA THR A 625 -39.66 18.59 24.43
C THR A 625 -39.40 19.66 23.36
N ALA A 626 -39.26 19.29 22.07
CA ALA A 626 -38.89 20.20 20.99
C ALA A 626 -37.57 21.00 21.23
N HIS A 627 -36.69 20.52 22.11
CA HIS A 627 -35.38 21.12 22.33
C HIS A 627 -34.37 20.77 21.22
N ARG A 628 -33.22 21.44 21.22
CA ARG A 628 -32.16 21.17 20.22
C ARG A 628 -31.39 19.91 20.63
N VAL A 629 -30.82 19.21 19.65
CA VAL A 629 -29.98 18.01 19.92
C VAL A 629 -28.81 18.29 20.86
N GLN A 630 -28.24 19.50 20.80
CA GLN A 630 -27.22 19.96 21.75
C GLN A 630 -27.72 19.92 23.21
N THR A 631 -28.97 20.30 23.45
CA THR A 631 -29.59 20.26 24.78
C THR A 631 -29.61 18.83 25.30
N PHE A 632 -29.98 17.86 24.46
CA PHE A 632 -30.01 16.44 24.85
C PHE A 632 -28.62 15.86 25.16
N SER A 633 -27.57 16.30 24.46
CA SER A 633 -26.19 15.87 24.78
C SER A 633 -25.65 16.45 26.09
N LEU A 634 -26.29 17.50 26.62
CA LEU A 634 -25.85 18.14 27.86
C LEU A 634 -26.57 17.62 29.10
N ILE A 635 -27.63 16.83 28.95
CA ILE A 635 -28.38 16.29 30.10
C ILE A 635 -27.45 15.44 30.96
N SER A 636 -27.35 15.81 32.23
CA SER A 636 -26.65 15.02 33.24
C SER A 636 -27.62 14.14 34.02
N THR A 637 -27.21 12.94 34.40
CA THR A 637 -27.99 12.03 35.26
C THR A 637 -28.25 12.61 36.64
N ASP A 638 -27.35 13.45 37.14
CA ASP A 638 -27.42 14.05 38.47
C ASP A 638 -28.48 15.17 38.54
N GLU A 639 -28.93 15.65 37.37
CA GLU A 639 -29.94 16.70 37.22
C GLU A 639 -31.32 16.13 36.85
N ILE A 640 -31.52 14.82 36.98
CA ILE A 640 -32.78 14.12 36.71
C ILE A 640 -33.49 13.82 38.03
N PHE A 641 -34.65 14.43 38.23
CA PHE A 641 -35.45 14.30 39.44
C PHE A 641 -36.76 13.55 39.13
N MET A 642 -36.92 12.39 39.76
CA MET A 642 -38.16 11.60 39.68
C MET A 642 -39.23 12.24 40.58
N LYS A 643 -40.38 12.62 40.01
CA LYS A 643 -41.56 13.10 40.75
C LYS A 643 -42.72 12.11 40.59
N SER A 644 -43.73 12.23 41.44
CA SER A 644 -44.95 11.40 41.36
C SER A 644 -45.73 11.56 40.05
N THR A 645 -45.61 12.72 39.39
CA THR A 645 -46.33 13.05 38.15
C THR A 645 -45.50 12.92 36.87
N GLY A 646 -44.18 12.68 36.99
CA GLY A 646 -43.28 12.63 35.84
C GLY A 646 -41.80 12.77 36.23
N ILE A 647 -40.96 13.04 35.24
CA ILE A 647 -39.52 13.28 35.41
C ILE A 647 -39.21 14.75 35.08
N GLU A 648 -38.54 15.44 36.00
CA GLU A 648 -38.00 16.77 35.77
C GLU A 648 -36.49 16.69 35.49
N ILE A 649 -36.02 17.40 34.47
CA ILE A 649 -34.61 17.45 34.09
C ILE A 649 -34.17 18.91 34.06
N ASN A 650 -33.26 19.27 34.96
CA ASN A 650 -32.65 20.59 34.98
C ASN A 650 -31.39 20.60 34.11
N ILE A 651 -31.11 21.71 33.42
CA ILE A 651 -29.92 21.84 32.57
C ILE A 651 -29.12 23.04 33.06
N SER A 652 -28.16 22.83 33.96
CA SER A 652 -27.32 23.93 34.47
C SER A 652 -26.32 24.45 33.43
N SER A 653 -25.93 23.60 32.48
CA SER A 653 -24.96 23.95 31.44
C SER A 653 -25.51 25.01 30.47
N ALA A 654 -24.67 25.97 30.07
CA ALA A 654 -25.03 26.98 29.09
C ALA A 654 -25.39 26.34 27.73
N VAL A 655 -26.61 26.59 27.25
CA VAL A 655 -27.09 26.21 25.93
C VAL A 655 -27.01 27.39 24.97
N LYS A 656 -27.14 27.15 23.66
CA LYS A 656 -27.08 28.20 22.61
C LYS A 656 -28.02 29.40 22.83
N THR A 657 -29.08 29.25 23.62
CA THR A 657 -30.05 30.30 23.93
C THR A 657 -29.90 30.91 25.31
N SER A 658 -28.93 30.46 26.10
CA SER A 658 -28.65 31.03 27.42
C SER A 658 -28.19 32.48 27.26
N LYS A 659 -28.73 33.35 28.10
CA LYS A 659 -28.37 34.77 28.18
C LYS A 659 -28.22 35.17 29.65
N PRO A 660 -27.36 36.14 29.99
CA PRO A 660 -27.31 36.69 31.33
C PRO A 660 -28.71 37.12 31.80
N GLY A 661 -29.11 36.71 33.00
CA GLY A 661 -30.41 37.04 33.60
C GLY A 661 -31.61 36.19 33.16
N VAL A 662 -31.43 35.18 32.30
CA VAL A 662 -32.50 34.26 31.87
C VAL A 662 -32.32 32.88 32.51
N LEU A 663 -33.38 32.34 33.11
CA LEU A 663 -33.38 30.99 33.69
C LEU A 663 -33.03 29.93 32.63
N GLN A 664 -32.19 28.97 33.01
CA GLN A 664 -31.85 27.84 32.17
C GLN A 664 -33.06 26.91 31.98
N PRO A 665 -33.14 26.16 30.86
CA PRO A 665 -34.31 25.33 30.59
C PRO A 665 -34.45 24.16 31.59
N SER A 666 -35.65 24.00 32.14
CA SER A 666 -36.09 22.78 32.83
C SER A 666 -37.06 22.01 31.90
N LEU A 667 -36.80 20.70 31.74
CA LEU A 667 -37.63 19.81 30.92
C LEU A 667 -38.53 18.98 31.83
N PHE A 668 -39.84 19.06 31.65
CA PHE A 668 -40.79 18.21 32.35
C PHE A 668 -41.39 17.14 31.40
N LEU A 669 -41.18 15.87 31.77
CA LEU A 669 -41.64 14.68 31.05
C LEU A 669 -42.73 13.97 31.88
N PRO A 670 -44.02 14.18 31.57
CA PRO A 670 -45.10 13.56 32.34
C PRO A 670 -45.17 12.04 32.12
N PHE A 671 -45.72 11.31 33.10
CA PHE A 671 -46.14 9.92 32.90
C PHE A 671 -47.43 9.88 32.07
N PHE A 672 -47.48 9.01 31.07
CA PHE A 672 -48.66 8.74 30.26
C PHE A 672 -49.19 7.33 30.56
N PRO A 673 -49.98 7.14 31.64
CA PRO A 673 -50.45 5.81 32.05
C PRO A 673 -51.38 5.17 31.01
N GLU A 674 -52.13 5.98 30.26
CA GLU A 674 -53.06 5.53 29.21
C GLU A 674 -52.37 5.06 27.92
N SER A 675 -51.10 5.45 27.70
CA SER A 675 -50.35 5.07 26.50
C SER A 675 -48.90 4.74 26.85
N GLN A 676 -48.74 3.59 27.50
CA GLN A 676 -47.45 3.19 28.05
C GLN A 676 -46.36 3.05 26.97
N ALA A 677 -46.71 2.63 25.75
CA ALA A 677 -45.78 2.40 24.65
C ALA A 677 -45.05 3.67 24.14
N VAL A 678 -45.62 4.86 24.38
CA VAL A 678 -45.01 6.17 24.04
C VAL A 678 -44.66 6.99 25.28
N CYS A 679 -44.76 6.40 26.47
CA CYS A 679 -44.48 7.09 27.72
C CYS A 679 -42.99 7.40 27.85
N VAL A 680 -42.64 8.69 27.70
CA VAL A 680 -41.25 9.16 27.71
C VAL A 680 -40.59 8.91 29.07
N ALA A 681 -41.30 9.21 30.15
CA ALA A 681 -40.81 9.02 31.51
C ALA A 681 -40.55 7.53 31.83
N ARG A 682 -41.46 6.63 31.42
CA ARG A 682 -41.29 5.18 31.56
C ARG A 682 -40.06 4.68 30.81
N THR A 683 -39.93 5.10 29.55
CA THR A 683 -38.80 4.69 28.68
C THR A 683 -37.47 5.20 29.22
N LEU A 684 -37.43 6.45 29.71
CA LEU A 684 -36.23 7.03 30.33
C LEU A 684 -35.82 6.29 31.61
N GLY A 685 -36.78 5.89 32.46
CA GLY A 685 -36.51 5.10 33.66
C GLY A 685 -35.83 3.76 33.34
N TRP A 686 -36.36 3.03 32.37
CA TRP A 686 -35.76 1.77 31.89
C TRP A 686 -34.37 1.97 31.28
N TYR A 687 -34.16 3.04 30.51
CA TYR A 687 -32.85 3.37 29.97
C TYR A 687 -31.82 3.67 31.05
N LEU A 688 -32.20 4.45 32.08
CA LEU A 688 -31.34 4.71 33.23
C LEU A 688 -30.97 3.41 33.91
N GLN A 689 -31.94 2.56 34.25
CA GLN A 689 -31.71 1.26 34.89
C GLN A 689 -30.75 0.38 34.08
N ARG A 690 -30.93 0.28 32.76
CA ARG A 690 -30.07 -0.54 31.88
C ARG A 690 -28.65 -0.01 31.78
N THR A 691 -28.44 1.29 31.98
CA THR A 691 -27.13 1.93 31.82
C THR A 691 -26.36 2.10 33.12
N ILE A 692 -26.95 1.82 34.29
CA ILE A 692 -26.27 1.97 35.61
C ILE A 692 -24.92 1.25 35.65
N SER A 693 -24.86 -0.03 35.24
CA SER A 693 -23.63 -0.83 35.28
C SER A 693 -22.61 -0.47 34.19
N LEU A 694 -23.03 0.28 33.16
CA LEU A 694 -22.18 0.67 32.03
C LEU A 694 -21.53 2.04 32.23
N ARG A 695 -21.90 2.77 33.29
CA ARG A 695 -21.38 4.11 33.59
C ARG A 695 -20.08 4.01 34.37
N SER A 696 -19.04 4.70 33.90
CA SER A 696 -17.82 4.92 34.68
C SER A 696 -18.07 5.93 35.80
N ALA A 697 -17.29 5.86 36.89
CA ALA A 697 -17.40 6.76 38.05
C ALA A 697 -17.24 8.26 37.69
N SER A 698 -16.69 8.58 36.51
CA SER A 698 -16.46 9.95 36.03
C SER A 698 -17.49 10.45 35.01
N SER A 699 -18.44 9.63 34.57
CA SER A 699 -19.36 9.95 33.49
C SER A 699 -20.77 10.26 33.97
N THR A 700 -21.14 11.54 33.98
CA THR A 700 -22.46 12.01 34.42
C THR A 700 -23.44 12.28 33.27
N ARG A 701 -23.08 11.99 32.01
CA ARG A 701 -23.92 12.29 30.83
C ARG A 701 -25.02 11.24 30.62
N LEU A 702 -26.23 11.67 30.26
CA LEU A 702 -27.38 10.76 30.10
C LEU A 702 -27.13 9.67 29.05
N PHE A 703 -26.79 10.03 27.80
CA PHE A 703 -26.66 9.06 26.72
C PHE A 703 -25.23 8.52 26.57
N LEU A 704 -25.10 7.19 26.43
CA LEU A 704 -23.82 6.46 26.27
C LEU A 704 -23.73 5.76 24.92
N SER A 705 -22.51 5.49 24.43
CA SER A 705 -22.34 4.76 23.17
C SER A 705 -22.85 3.34 23.30
N VAL A 706 -23.46 2.83 22.23
CA VAL A 706 -24.06 1.49 22.21
C VAL A 706 -23.01 0.38 22.28
N ASN A 707 -21.80 0.64 21.77
CA ASN A 707 -20.69 -0.31 21.79
C ASN A 707 -19.69 0.03 22.90
N PRO A 708 -18.98 -0.97 23.49
CA PRO A 708 -17.83 -0.74 24.36
C PRO A 708 -16.77 0.14 23.67
N PRO A 709 -16.13 1.09 24.36
CA PRO A 709 -16.14 1.31 25.82
C PRO A 709 -17.28 2.20 26.40
N HIS A 710 -18.46 2.28 25.77
CA HIS A 710 -19.67 2.96 26.32
C HIS A 710 -19.47 4.43 26.73
N ASN A 711 -18.65 5.18 25.99
CA ASN A 711 -18.36 6.58 26.27
C ASN A 711 -19.61 7.49 26.09
N PRO A 712 -19.67 8.65 26.76
CA PRO A 712 -20.70 9.67 26.52
C PRO A 712 -20.84 10.03 25.04
N VAL A 713 -22.08 10.06 24.53
CA VAL A 713 -22.31 10.39 23.11
C VAL A 713 -22.39 11.89 22.87
N THR A 714 -21.86 12.31 21.73
CA THR A 714 -21.93 13.70 21.28
C THR A 714 -23.25 14.02 20.57
N SER A 715 -23.50 15.31 20.36
CA SER A 715 -24.65 15.78 19.58
C SER A 715 -24.66 15.26 18.12
N GLN A 716 -23.50 14.94 17.53
CA GLN A 716 -23.44 14.31 16.21
C GLN A 716 -23.99 12.89 16.25
N THR A 717 -23.62 12.10 17.26
CA THR A 717 -24.11 10.72 17.42
C THR A 717 -25.62 10.69 17.64
N LEU A 718 -26.14 11.56 18.51
CA LEU A 718 -27.59 11.71 18.72
C LEU A 718 -28.32 12.14 17.44
N SER A 719 -27.72 13.05 16.66
CA SER A 719 -28.29 13.46 15.36
C SER A 719 -28.36 12.29 14.38
N ARG A 720 -27.34 11.41 14.37
CA ARG A 720 -27.34 10.19 13.55
C ARG A 720 -28.43 9.22 14.00
N TRP A 721 -28.63 9.02 15.30
CA TRP A 721 -29.69 8.17 15.82
C TRP A 721 -31.07 8.68 15.45
N LEU A 722 -31.33 9.98 15.61
CA LEU A 722 -32.59 10.60 15.18
C LEU A 722 -32.83 10.44 13.67
N LYS A 723 -31.77 10.53 12.84
CA LYS A 723 -31.88 10.29 11.40
C LYS A 723 -32.22 8.83 11.08
N LEU A 724 -31.63 7.87 11.80
CA LEU A 724 -31.97 6.45 11.66
C LEU A 724 -33.42 6.17 12.06
N ILE A 725 -33.93 6.84 13.09
CA ILE A 725 -35.34 6.74 13.48
C ILE A 725 -36.26 7.19 12.33
N LEU A 726 -35.96 8.31 11.68
CA LEU A 726 -36.73 8.76 10.50
C LEU A 726 -36.72 7.70 9.39
N LYS A 727 -35.55 7.15 9.10
CA LYS A 727 -35.39 6.10 8.09
C LYS A 727 -36.21 4.85 8.43
N HIS A 728 -36.14 4.39 9.68
CA HIS A 728 -36.87 3.20 10.13
C HIS A 728 -38.39 3.42 10.22
N SER A 729 -38.84 4.65 10.47
CA SER A 729 -40.26 5.00 10.47
C SER A 729 -40.82 5.25 9.07
N GLY A 730 -40.02 5.15 8.00
CA GLY A 730 -40.47 5.42 6.62
C GLY A 730 -40.55 6.91 6.26
N VAL A 731 -39.99 7.81 7.08
CA VAL A 731 -39.85 9.23 6.74
C VAL A 731 -38.59 9.43 5.91
N ASN A 732 -38.69 10.19 4.81
CA ASN A 732 -37.57 10.39 3.89
C ASN A 732 -36.40 11.15 4.57
N ASP A 733 -35.33 10.41 4.89
CA ASP A 733 -34.14 10.89 5.58
C ASP A 733 -33.14 11.60 4.65
N SER A 734 -33.38 11.59 3.33
CA SER A 734 -32.64 12.44 2.37
C SER A 734 -33.12 13.90 2.43
N VAL A 735 -34.42 14.10 2.70
CA VAL A 735 -35.04 15.44 2.83
C VAL A 735 -34.90 15.95 4.25
N TYR A 736 -35.29 15.15 5.25
CA TYR A 736 -35.38 15.59 6.64
C TYR A 736 -34.16 15.14 7.47
N SER A 737 -33.65 16.04 8.30
CA SER A 737 -32.54 15.76 9.22
C SER A 737 -33.02 15.71 10.68
N ALA A 738 -32.14 15.36 11.62
CA ALA A 738 -32.44 15.37 13.06
C ALA A 738 -33.05 16.70 13.55
N HIS A 739 -32.69 17.83 12.95
CA HIS A 739 -33.27 19.13 13.30
C HIS A 739 -34.79 19.20 13.04
N SER A 740 -35.30 18.43 12.09
CA SER A 740 -36.71 18.43 11.70
C SER A 740 -37.66 17.90 12.78
N PHE A 741 -37.18 17.11 13.76
CA PHE A 741 -37.99 16.68 14.91
C PHE A 741 -38.59 17.87 15.67
N ARG A 742 -37.82 18.94 15.82
CA ARG A 742 -38.28 20.19 16.43
C ARG A 742 -39.32 20.92 15.57
N HIS A 743 -39.16 20.91 14.25
CA HIS A 743 -40.14 21.50 13.33
C HIS A 743 -41.47 20.74 13.38
N SER A 744 -41.39 19.41 13.31
CA SER A 744 -42.54 18.50 13.29
C SER A 744 -43.33 18.55 14.60
N SER A 745 -42.66 18.43 15.75
CA SER A 745 -43.30 18.51 17.07
C SER A 745 -43.98 19.84 17.34
N THR A 746 -43.29 20.97 17.11
CA THR A 746 -43.88 22.30 17.35
C THR A 746 -45.00 22.65 16.37
N SER A 747 -44.88 22.25 15.10
CA SER A 747 -45.96 22.43 14.12
C SER A 747 -47.17 21.56 14.46
N ALA A 748 -46.96 20.31 14.90
CA ALA A 748 -48.06 19.45 15.32
C ALA A 748 -48.77 19.95 16.58
N ALA A 749 -48.02 20.47 17.57
CA ALA A 749 -48.61 21.09 18.76
C ALA A 749 -49.48 22.30 18.38
N ALA A 750 -49.02 23.15 17.45
CA ALA A 750 -49.81 24.26 16.94
C ALA A 750 -51.07 23.80 16.19
N ARG A 751 -50.95 22.79 15.31
CA ARG A 751 -52.10 22.19 14.60
C ARG A 751 -53.13 21.59 15.55
N ARG A 752 -52.69 21.04 16.68
CA ARG A 752 -53.54 20.46 17.74
C ARG A 752 -54.03 21.52 18.76
N GLY A 753 -53.89 22.81 18.47
CA GLY A 753 -54.48 23.90 19.25
C GLY A 753 -53.68 24.37 20.48
N THR A 754 -52.42 23.96 20.63
CA THR A 754 -51.56 24.49 21.73
C THR A 754 -51.22 25.95 21.46
N SER A 755 -51.30 26.81 22.48
CA SER A 755 -51.03 28.24 22.31
C SER A 755 -49.57 28.51 21.89
N ILE A 756 -49.37 29.51 21.03
CA ILE A 756 -48.04 29.86 20.51
C ILE A 756 -47.07 30.23 21.64
N ASP A 757 -47.56 30.85 22.72
CA ASP A 757 -46.72 31.24 23.86
C ASP A 757 -46.29 30.04 24.71
N GLN A 758 -47.11 29.00 24.82
CA GLN A 758 -46.68 27.73 25.43
C GLN A 758 -45.63 27.04 24.56
N ILE A 759 -45.80 27.03 23.23
CA ILE A 759 -44.81 26.48 22.30
C ILE A 759 -43.48 27.26 22.38
N ARG A 760 -43.54 28.60 22.46
CA ARG A 760 -42.36 29.46 22.63
C ARG A 760 -41.61 29.18 23.92
N ARG A 761 -42.32 29.17 25.06
CA ARG A 761 -41.74 28.85 26.37
C ARG A 761 -41.09 27.47 26.36
N ARG A 762 -41.81 26.46 25.85
CA ARG A 762 -41.32 25.07 25.83
C ARG A 762 -40.18 24.84 24.84
N ALA A 763 -40.11 25.58 23.73
CA ALA A 763 -39.01 25.47 22.78
C ALA A 763 -37.79 26.37 23.14
N GLY A 764 -37.89 27.19 24.19
CA GLY A 764 -36.85 28.14 24.59
C GLY A 764 -36.70 29.34 23.64
N TRP A 765 -37.82 29.87 23.14
CA TRP A 765 -37.87 31.13 22.40
C TRP A 765 -38.35 32.27 23.30
N SER A 766 -37.90 33.50 23.04
CA SER A 766 -38.43 34.69 23.73
C SER A 766 -39.90 34.93 23.33
N GLU A 767 -40.66 35.56 24.22
CA GLU A 767 -42.08 35.86 24.01
C GLU A 767 -42.33 36.69 22.74
N SER A 768 -41.47 37.66 22.47
CA SER A 768 -41.51 38.51 21.27
C SER A 768 -40.94 37.85 19.99
N SER A 769 -40.53 36.59 20.03
CA SER A 769 -39.81 35.98 18.89
C SER A 769 -40.75 35.62 17.73
N SER A 770 -40.43 36.13 16.54
CA SER A 770 -41.05 35.70 15.26
C SER A 770 -40.42 34.41 14.70
N THR A 771 -39.44 33.83 15.40
CA THR A 771 -38.68 32.65 14.96
C THR A 771 -39.58 31.46 14.65
N PHE A 772 -40.61 31.21 15.48
CA PHE A 772 -41.54 30.10 15.28
C PHE A 772 -42.26 30.24 13.94
N ALA A 773 -42.92 31.37 13.69
CA ALA A 773 -43.64 31.63 12.45
C ALA A 773 -42.72 31.61 11.23
N ARG A 774 -41.55 32.24 11.31
CA ARG A 774 -40.65 32.40 10.17
C ARG A 774 -39.94 31.11 9.78
N HIS A 775 -39.58 30.27 10.74
CA HIS A 775 -38.66 29.14 10.49
C HIS A 775 -39.21 27.75 10.87
N TYR A 776 -40.18 27.64 11.77
CA TYR A 776 -40.58 26.34 12.34
C TYR A 776 -42.01 25.92 12.02
N ASN A 777 -42.98 26.84 12.00
CA ASN A 777 -44.35 26.55 11.61
C ASN A 777 -44.42 26.22 10.11
N ARG A 778 -44.61 24.95 9.78
CA ARG A 778 -44.63 24.45 8.39
C ARG A 778 -45.82 23.51 8.16
N PRO A 779 -46.43 23.54 6.97
CA PRO A 779 -47.50 22.61 6.62
C PRO A 779 -46.96 21.17 6.49
N LEU A 780 -47.86 20.18 6.57
CA LEU A 780 -47.53 18.81 6.18
C LEU A 780 -47.26 18.75 4.67
N SER A 781 -46.44 17.80 4.22
CA SER A 781 -46.04 17.66 2.81
C SER A 781 -47.17 17.32 1.83
N SER A 782 -48.40 17.10 2.31
CA SER A 782 -49.59 16.92 1.46
C SER A 782 -49.99 18.26 0.84
N GLN A 783 -49.72 18.44 -0.46
CA GLN A 783 -49.95 19.69 -1.19
C GLN A 783 -51.44 20.07 -1.34
N ASP A 784 -52.38 19.16 -1.07
CA ASP A 784 -53.81 19.35 -1.37
C ASP A 784 -54.66 19.87 -0.20
N GLN A 785 -54.12 19.97 1.02
CA GLN A 785 -54.94 20.27 2.21
C GLN A 785 -55.62 21.64 2.15
N PHE A 786 -54.95 22.65 1.57
CA PHE A 786 -55.55 23.98 1.42
C PHE A 786 -56.71 23.94 0.42
N ALA A 787 -56.50 23.34 -0.75
CA ALA A 787 -57.56 23.22 -1.76
C ALA A 787 -58.74 22.40 -1.23
N ARG A 788 -58.49 21.27 -0.56
CA ARG A 788 -59.55 20.43 0.03
C ARG A 788 -60.32 21.12 1.15
N ALA A 789 -59.63 21.88 2.02
CA ALA A 789 -60.28 22.65 3.06
C ALA A 789 -61.11 23.85 2.53
N VAL A 790 -60.65 24.49 1.44
CA VAL A 790 -61.37 25.59 0.79
C VAL A 790 -62.56 25.08 -0.03
N PHE A 791 -62.41 23.93 -0.71
CA PHE A 791 -63.46 23.34 -1.55
C PHE A 791 -64.36 22.33 -0.80
N ASN A 792 -64.12 22.11 0.49
CA ASN A 792 -64.87 21.17 1.33
C ASN A 792 -64.93 19.74 0.76
N LEU A 793 -63.78 19.28 0.22
CA LEU A 793 -63.58 17.96 -0.42
C LEU A 793 -62.87 16.96 0.48
#